data_AF-A0A0D2TEF3-F1
#
_entry.id   AF-A0A0D2TEF3-F1
#
_cell.length_a   1.000
_cell.length_b   1.000
_cell.length_c   1.000
_cell.angle_alpha   90.00
_cell.angle_beta   90.00
_cell.angle_gamma   90.00
#
_symmetry.space_group_name_H-M   'P 1'
#
loop_
_entity.id
_entity.type
_entity.pdbx_description
1 polymer ?
#
loop_
_entity_poly.entity_id
_entity_poly.type
_entity_poly.pdbx_seq_one_letter_code
_entity_poly.pdbx_strand_id
1 'polypeptide(L)'
;MANLREISVSAALNLLSAFAFLVAFAILRLQPINDRVYFPKWYRRRIRNSPRRSGVCLTRFVNLDWRTYIKFLNWMPAALRMPELELIDHAGLDSVVYIRIYLLGLKVIGPLAVLAFLVLVPVNWTGETLEGVKNLAYNDIDKLSISNVPDGSKRFWVHIVMSYVFALWTFYVLYVEYKEVAAMRLRYLASENRRPDQFTVLVRNVPPDPDETVSEHIEHFFRVNHPDSYLTHQVVYNANKLAKLVQKKKSLQNWYTYYLNKYERTSKRPTTRTGFGGVVGTKVDAIDYYSSEIQKLSEAEALGREKVLSDPKAIVRAAFVSFKSRWAAAVCAQTQLSHNPTIWLTEWAPEPRDVYWRNLAIPYFDLTIRRKSVRSFIQGFLPGIVLKIFLILLPTILMMMSKVEGFSSRSSLDRRSAGKYHLFLLVNVFLGSIITGTAFQQLKTFLHQPPTEIPKTVGESIPMKATFFITYTMVDGWAGIAAEILRLVPLVIFHLKNMFLVKTEQDREEAMDPGCLNFATYEPKIQFYFLLGLVYSAVTPVLLPFVIIFFAFSYVVFRHQVINVYDQRYESGGSFWPDVHRRLLIGLLISQFLLMGLLSTKNIEKSTIALLPLPILTIWFHVYCKGRFQSAFVRFSLQDAMTKDTLERATEPNLNLRAYLKDAYVHPVFKGRSHFDSPLLVPDEENNTLVLTRRSS
;
A
#
# COMPACT_ATOMS: atom_id res chain seq x y z
N MET A 1 15.70 -26.04 -19.99
CA MET A 1 15.34 -25.69 -18.60
C MET A 1 16.61 -25.30 -17.88
N ALA A 2 16.54 -24.43 -16.88
CA ALA A 2 17.73 -23.89 -16.27
C ALA A 2 18.44 -24.93 -15.39
N ASN A 3 19.59 -25.42 -15.86
CA ASN A 3 20.49 -26.24 -15.07
C ASN A 3 20.96 -25.48 -13.82
N LEU A 4 21.49 -26.19 -12.81
CA LEU A 4 22.07 -25.58 -11.60
C LEU A 4 23.06 -24.45 -11.96
N ARG A 5 23.83 -24.66 -13.04
CA ARG A 5 24.72 -23.66 -13.64
C ARG A 5 23.98 -22.40 -14.08
N GLU A 6 22.86 -22.51 -14.80
CA GLU A 6 22.06 -21.35 -15.24
C GLU A 6 21.45 -20.59 -14.05
N ILE A 7 21.01 -21.29 -13.01
CA ILE A 7 20.49 -20.66 -11.78
C ILE A 7 21.61 -19.95 -11.04
N SER A 8 22.80 -20.56 -10.95
CA SER A 8 23.96 -19.92 -10.32
C SER A 8 24.42 -18.68 -11.08
N VAL A 9 24.40 -18.72 -12.42
CA VAL A 9 24.69 -17.55 -13.28
C VAL A 9 23.62 -16.48 -13.10
N SER A 10 22.33 -16.86 -13.08
CA SER A 10 21.23 -15.93 -12.83
C SER A 10 21.34 -15.29 -11.44
N ALA A 11 21.66 -16.08 -10.41
CA ALA A 11 21.89 -15.60 -9.05
C ALA A 11 23.06 -14.63 -9.00
N ALA A 12 24.20 -14.97 -9.60
CA ALA A 12 25.37 -14.11 -9.66
C ALA A 12 25.05 -12.78 -10.36
N LEU A 13 24.38 -12.82 -11.52
CA LEU A 13 23.98 -11.61 -12.25
C LEU A 13 23.03 -10.73 -11.44
N ASN A 14 22.03 -11.31 -10.77
CA ASN A 14 21.07 -10.56 -9.96
C ASN A 14 21.68 -10.02 -8.67
N LEU A 15 22.62 -10.75 -8.04
CA LEU A 15 23.37 -10.25 -6.89
C LEU A 15 24.33 -9.13 -7.29
N LEU A 16 25.02 -9.26 -8.43
CA LEU A 16 25.87 -8.21 -8.98
C LEU A 16 25.07 -6.97 -9.34
N SER A 17 23.89 -7.12 -9.96
CA SER A 17 23.01 -5.99 -10.28
C SER A 17 22.46 -5.32 -9.01
N ALA A 18 22.01 -6.11 -8.02
CA ALA A 18 21.57 -5.58 -6.73
C ALA A 18 22.71 -4.83 -6.00
N PHE A 19 23.92 -5.39 -6.01
CA PHE A 19 25.10 -4.74 -5.43
C PHE A 19 25.44 -3.44 -6.19
N ALA A 20 25.40 -3.45 -7.52
CA ALA A 20 25.60 -2.24 -8.32
C ALA A 20 24.56 -1.16 -8.00
N PHE A 21 23.29 -1.53 -7.81
CA PHE A 21 22.26 -0.57 -7.38
C PHE A 21 22.52 -0.04 -5.97
N LEU A 22 23.00 -0.85 -5.03
CA LEU A 22 23.36 -0.40 -3.68
C LEU A 22 24.55 0.57 -3.68
N VAL A 23 25.56 0.29 -4.50
CA VAL A 23 26.70 1.19 -4.70
C VAL A 23 26.24 2.50 -5.34
N ALA A 24 25.45 2.43 -6.42
CA ALA A 24 24.88 3.60 -7.08
C ALA A 24 24.03 4.44 -6.12
N PHE A 25 23.17 3.79 -5.33
CA PHE A 25 22.37 4.44 -4.30
C PHE A 25 23.25 5.18 -3.30
N ALA A 26 24.30 4.53 -2.81
CA ALA A 26 25.13 5.17 -1.80
C ALA A 26 25.94 6.34 -2.36
N ILE A 27 26.43 6.24 -3.60
CA ILE A 27 27.09 7.36 -4.28
C ILE A 27 26.09 8.51 -4.47
N LEU A 28 24.90 8.23 -5.00
CA LEU A 28 23.88 9.25 -5.29
C LEU A 28 23.30 9.89 -4.04
N ARG A 29 23.11 9.12 -2.96
CA ARG A 29 22.60 9.61 -1.68
C ARG A 29 23.56 10.57 -0.99
N LEU A 30 24.86 10.38 -1.17
CA LEU A 30 25.88 11.26 -0.58
C LEU A 30 26.03 12.59 -1.33
N GLN A 31 25.48 12.71 -2.56
CA GLN A 31 25.55 13.97 -3.31
C GLN A 31 24.61 15.03 -2.72
N PRO A 32 25.09 16.23 -2.39
CA PRO A 32 24.24 17.31 -1.85
C PRO A 32 23.08 17.70 -2.76
N ILE A 33 23.25 17.57 -4.07
CA ILE A 33 22.21 17.88 -5.06
C ILE A 33 20.97 16.96 -4.94
N ASN A 34 21.17 15.72 -4.46
CA ASN A 34 20.13 14.70 -4.34
C ASN A 34 19.54 14.63 -2.93
N ASP A 35 19.99 15.47 -2.00
CA ASP A 35 19.63 15.36 -0.59
C ASP A 35 18.11 15.46 -0.36
N ARG A 36 17.45 16.34 -1.12
CA ARG A 36 15.99 16.51 -1.10
C ARG A 36 15.24 15.28 -1.64
N VAL A 37 15.85 14.45 -2.49
CA VAL A 37 15.20 13.22 -3.02
C VAL A 37 15.28 12.05 -2.04
N TYR A 38 16.38 11.95 -1.29
CA TYR A 38 16.61 10.85 -0.35
C TYR A 38 16.21 11.17 1.10
N PHE A 39 16.03 12.45 1.45
CA PHE A 39 15.53 12.88 2.77
C PHE A 39 14.34 13.85 2.72
N PRO A 40 13.36 13.70 1.80
CA PRO A 40 12.26 14.66 1.62
C PRO A 40 11.41 14.85 2.89
N LYS A 41 11.22 13.78 3.67
CA LYS A 41 10.42 13.80 4.91
C LYS A 41 11.02 14.72 5.97
N TRP A 42 12.35 14.72 6.09
CA TRP A 42 13.07 15.56 7.04
C TRP A 42 12.98 17.06 6.69
N TYR A 43 12.95 17.39 5.40
CA TYR A 43 12.72 18.75 4.93
C TYR A 43 11.27 19.21 5.16
N ARG A 44 10.27 18.36 4.89
CA ARG A 44 8.86 18.67 5.17
C ARG A 44 8.59 18.91 6.65
N ARG A 45 9.27 18.16 7.53
CA ARG A 45 9.21 18.35 8.99
C ARG A 45 10.05 19.53 9.49
N ARG A 46 10.75 20.25 8.60
CA ARG A 46 11.67 21.36 8.91
C ARG A 46 12.79 21.02 9.90
N ILE A 47 13.05 19.73 10.12
CA ILE A 47 14.17 19.24 10.94
C ILE A 47 15.48 19.43 10.17
N ARG A 48 15.42 19.30 8.85
CA ARG A 48 16.57 19.49 7.96
C ARG A 48 16.37 20.75 7.12
N ASN A 49 17.31 21.68 7.25
CA ASN A 49 17.36 22.89 6.44
C ASN A 49 18.38 22.76 5.32
N SER A 50 18.13 23.47 4.22
CA SER A 50 19.15 23.61 3.18
C SER A 50 20.37 24.28 3.81
N PRO A 51 21.60 23.76 3.63
CA PRO A 51 22.77 24.37 4.21
C PRO A 51 22.86 25.82 3.74
N ARG A 52 22.59 26.78 4.64
CA ARG A 52 22.89 28.20 4.43
C ARG A 52 24.40 28.34 4.56
N ARG A 53 25.21 28.10 3.51
CA ARG A 53 26.62 28.57 3.49
C ARG A 53 27.36 28.45 2.15
N SER A 54 28.26 29.41 2.02
CA SER A 54 29.15 29.79 0.92
C SER A 54 30.35 28.85 0.73
N GLY A 55 30.16 27.76 -0.02
CA GLY A 55 31.25 26.93 -0.53
C GLY A 55 31.56 27.19 -2.01
N VAL A 56 32.77 26.81 -2.43
CA VAL A 56 33.25 26.74 -3.82
C VAL A 56 32.21 26.01 -4.69
N CYS A 57 31.97 26.47 -5.92
CA CYS A 57 30.86 26.02 -6.78
C CYS A 57 30.70 24.48 -6.87
N LEU A 58 31.81 23.74 -6.91
CA LEU A 58 31.83 22.28 -7.06
C LEU A 58 31.38 21.51 -5.80
N THR A 59 31.72 21.97 -4.59
CA THR A 59 31.29 21.30 -3.34
C THR A 59 29.80 21.46 -3.07
N ARG A 60 29.09 22.27 -3.87
CA ARG A 60 27.62 22.39 -3.83
C ARG A 60 26.92 21.22 -4.51
N PHE A 61 27.59 20.55 -5.44
CA PHE A 61 27.01 19.50 -6.27
C PHE A 61 27.58 18.13 -5.94
N VAL A 62 28.87 18.05 -5.60
CA VAL A 62 29.57 16.80 -5.38
C VAL A 62 30.18 16.72 -3.98
N ASN A 63 29.97 15.58 -3.31
CA ASN A 63 30.68 15.26 -2.08
C ASN A 63 32.05 14.64 -2.40
N LEU A 64 33.15 15.28 -2.01
CA LEU A 64 34.53 14.87 -2.33
C LEU A 64 35.18 13.97 -1.25
N ASP A 65 34.50 13.71 -0.13
CA ASP A 65 35.06 12.93 0.96
C ASP A 65 35.04 11.42 0.68
N TRP A 66 36.12 10.87 0.10
CA TRP A 66 36.26 9.44 -0.24
C TRP A 66 35.98 8.48 0.94
N ARG A 67 36.32 8.89 2.18
CA ARG A 67 36.08 8.12 3.41
C ARG A 67 34.58 7.82 3.64
N THR A 68 33.69 8.69 3.17
CA THR A 68 32.23 8.50 3.30
C THR A 68 31.70 7.42 2.36
N TYR A 69 32.31 7.25 1.20
CA TYR A 69 31.96 6.21 0.21
C TYR A 69 32.44 4.81 0.61
N ILE A 70 33.48 4.69 1.44
CA ILE A 70 33.90 3.40 1.98
C ILE A 70 32.91 2.88 3.03
N LYS A 71 32.29 3.79 3.78
CA LYS A 71 31.30 3.50 4.82
C LYS A 71 29.87 3.44 4.28
N PHE A 72 29.70 3.05 3.02
CA PHE A 72 28.44 3.22 2.31
C PHE A 72 27.29 2.36 2.85
N LEU A 73 27.58 1.18 3.42
CA LEU A 73 26.55 0.31 4.01
C LEU A 73 26.09 0.74 5.41
N ASN A 74 26.65 1.81 6.00
CA ASN A 74 26.27 2.26 7.34
C ASN A 74 24.79 2.64 7.50
N TRP A 75 24.09 2.88 6.40
CA TRP A 75 22.65 3.15 6.43
C TRP A 75 21.82 1.92 6.84
N MET A 76 22.30 0.70 6.60
CA MET A 76 21.60 -0.54 6.98
C MET A 76 21.50 -0.69 8.50
N PRO A 77 22.61 -0.69 9.28
CA PRO A 77 22.51 -0.74 10.74
C PRO A 77 21.84 0.52 11.30
N ALA A 78 22.01 1.69 10.68
CA ALA A 78 21.31 2.91 11.11
C ALA A 78 19.79 2.78 10.95
N ALA A 79 19.30 2.17 9.86
CA ALA A 79 17.89 1.89 9.65
C ALA A 79 17.32 0.89 10.67
N LEU A 80 18.18 0.08 11.30
CA LEU A 80 17.80 -0.90 12.33
C LEU A 80 17.77 -0.34 13.76
N ARG A 81 18.42 0.81 14.02
CA ARG A 81 18.58 1.37 15.38
C ARG A 81 17.32 1.98 16.00
N MET A 82 16.46 2.61 15.19
CA MET A 82 15.27 3.27 15.71
C MET A 82 14.36 2.22 16.40
N PRO A 83 13.80 2.45 17.58
CA PRO A 83 12.83 1.53 18.18
C PRO A 83 11.46 1.61 17.49
N GLU A 84 10.62 0.61 17.72
CA GLU A 84 9.30 0.52 17.06
C GLU A 84 8.34 1.63 17.51
N LEU A 85 8.32 2.00 18.79
CA LEU A 85 7.46 3.07 19.31
C LEU A 85 7.78 4.43 18.66
N GLU A 86 9.06 4.81 18.64
CA GLU A 86 9.49 6.02 17.93
C GLU A 86 9.14 5.95 16.44
N LEU A 87 9.22 4.77 15.82
CA LEU A 87 8.87 4.60 14.41
C LEU A 87 7.36 4.79 14.18
N ILE A 88 6.50 4.39 15.12
CA ILE A 88 5.05 4.64 15.07
C ILE A 88 4.79 6.15 15.12
N ASP A 89 5.38 6.87 16.07
CA ASP A 89 5.20 8.32 16.19
C ASP A 89 5.80 9.07 14.99
N HIS A 90 6.91 8.56 14.46
CA HIS A 90 7.60 9.17 13.34
C HIS A 90 6.93 8.87 11.99
N ALA A 91 6.39 7.67 11.77
CA ALA A 91 5.94 7.25 10.45
C ALA A 91 4.47 6.86 10.36
N GLY A 92 3.76 6.75 11.48
CA GLY A 92 2.39 6.27 11.58
C GLY A 92 2.29 4.76 11.71
N LEU A 93 1.19 4.29 12.30
CA LEU A 93 0.95 2.88 12.58
C LEU A 93 0.82 2.06 11.29
N ASP A 94 0.16 2.58 10.25
CA ASP A 94 -0.01 1.89 8.98
C ASP A 94 1.32 1.46 8.35
N SER A 95 2.34 2.32 8.43
CA SER A 95 3.68 2.03 7.88
C SER A 95 4.43 1.00 8.71
N VAL A 96 4.27 1.02 10.04
CA VAL A 96 4.91 0.04 10.94
C VAL A 96 4.28 -1.34 10.77
N VAL A 97 2.95 -1.43 10.75
CA VAL A 97 2.24 -2.69 10.50
C VAL A 97 2.59 -3.27 9.13
N TYR A 98 2.79 -2.41 8.12
CA TYR A 98 3.28 -2.85 6.82
C TYR A 98 4.68 -3.45 6.86
N ILE A 99 5.65 -2.78 7.51
CA ILE A 99 7.02 -3.30 7.66
C ILE A 99 7.00 -4.64 8.42
N ARG A 100 6.11 -4.79 9.40
CA ARG A 100 5.92 -6.04 10.14
C ARG A 100 5.47 -7.21 9.28
N ILE A 101 4.85 -7.00 8.11
CA ILE A 101 4.54 -8.09 7.17
C ILE A 101 5.84 -8.77 6.69
N TYR A 102 6.93 -8.02 6.49
CA TYR A 102 8.22 -8.61 6.12
C TYR A 102 8.83 -9.41 7.26
N LEU A 103 8.74 -8.90 8.50
CA LEU A 103 9.17 -9.64 9.69
C LEU A 103 8.35 -10.91 9.90
N LEU A 104 7.04 -10.87 9.67
CA LEU A 104 6.17 -12.03 9.69
C LEU A 104 6.65 -13.09 8.67
N GLY A 105 7.01 -12.66 7.45
CA GLY A 105 7.60 -13.54 6.44
C GLY A 105 8.85 -14.27 6.95
N LEU A 106 9.77 -13.56 7.61
CA LEU A 106 10.97 -14.16 8.21
C LEU A 106 10.65 -15.12 9.37
N LYS A 107 9.74 -14.73 10.27
CA LYS A 107 9.33 -15.55 11.43
C LYS A 107 8.64 -16.85 11.01
N VAL A 108 7.88 -16.82 9.92
CA VAL A 108 7.25 -18.01 9.36
C VAL A 108 8.27 -18.83 8.57
N ILE A 109 8.88 -18.27 7.53
CA ILE A 109 9.66 -19.05 6.57
C ILE A 109 11.03 -19.45 7.11
N GLY A 110 11.67 -18.65 7.97
CA GLY A 110 12.99 -18.91 8.51
C GLY A 110 13.10 -20.29 9.20
N PRO A 111 12.33 -20.56 10.27
CA PRO A 111 12.33 -21.86 10.94
C PRO A 111 11.89 -23.01 10.04
N LEU A 112 10.90 -22.77 9.17
CA LEU A 112 10.43 -23.76 8.21
C LEU A 112 11.53 -24.18 7.22
N ALA A 113 12.35 -23.22 6.78
CA ALA A 113 13.47 -23.51 5.89
C ALA A 113 14.53 -24.37 6.57
N VAL A 114 14.92 -24.04 7.80
CA VAL A 114 15.89 -24.85 8.56
C VAL A 114 15.39 -26.29 8.68
N LEU A 115 14.13 -26.47 9.10
CA LEU A 115 13.54 -27.80 9.29
C LEU A 115 13.37 -28.55 7.95
N ALA A 116 12.98 -27.86 6.86
CA ALA A 116 12.86 -28.45 5.53
C ALA A 116 14.22 -28.90 4.96
N PHE A 117 15.30 -28.14 5.20
CA PHE A 117 16.64 -28.52 4.76
C PHE A 117 17.23 -29.68 5.57
N LEU A 118 16.95 -29.73 6.88
CA LEU A 118 17.43 -30.82 7.73
C LEU A 118 16.72 -32.14 7.47
N VAL A 119 15.43 -32.11 7.11
CA VAL A 119 14.59 -33.31 7.00
C VAL A 119 14.25 -33.66 5.54
N LEU A 120 13.63 -32.74 4.80
CA LEU A 120 13.08 -33.05 3.46
C LEU A 120 14.17 -33.18 2.40
N VAL A 121 15.22 -32.36 2.46
CA VAL A 121 16.29 -32.41 1.44
C VAL A 121 17.01 -33.76 1.43
N PRO A 122 17.46 -34.33 2.57
CA PRO A 122 18.04 -35.68 2.60
C PRO A 122 17.06 -36.77 2.13
N VAL A 123 15.79 -36.67 2.53
CA VAL A 123 14.75 -37.65 2.14
C VAL A 123 14.49 -37.64 0.63
N ASN A 124 14.46 -36.46 0.02
CA ASN A 124 14.28 -36.31 -1.43
C ASN A 124 15.52 -36.76 -2.20
N TRP A 125 16.71 -36.42 -1.73
CA TRP A 125 17.97 -36.73 -2.41
C TRP A 125 18.18 -38.25 -2.57
N THR A 126 17.85 -39.03 -1.53
CA THR A 126 17.96 -40.49 -1.54
C THR A 126 16.90 -41.20 -2.40
N GLY A 127 16.07 -40.44 -3.11
CA GLY A 127 14.92 -40.84 -3.94
C GLY A 127 15.23 -41.69 -5.17
N GLU A 128 16.36 -41.41 -5.85
CA GLU A 128 16.88 -42.07 -7.06
C GLU A 128 15.88 -42.28 -8.23
N THR A 129 14.66 -41.74 -8.16
CA THR A 129 13.59 -42.06 -9.12
C THR A 129 13.80 -41.38 -10.47
N LEU A 130 14.34 -40.16 -10.47
CA LEU A 130 14.57 -39.40 -11.70
C LEU A 130 15.72 -39.97 -12.54
N GLU A 131 16.65 -40.70 -11.94
CA GLU A 131 17.82 -41.27 -12.66
C GLU A 131 17.43 -42.43 -13.59
N GLY A 132 16.28 -43.07 -13.36
CA GLY A 132 15.77 -44.18 -14.17
C GLY A 132 14.87 -43.80 -15.36
N VAL A 133 14.41 -42.55 -15.49
CA VAL A 133 13.40 -42.16 -16.49
C VAL A 133 14.01 -41.51 -17.72
N LYS A 134 13.97 -42.21 -18.87
CA LYS A 134 14.58 -41.75 -20.14
C LYS A 134 13.80 -40.65 -20.89
N ASN A 135 12.53 -40.41 -20.56
CA ASN A 135 11.63 -39.53 -21.34
C ASN A 135 11.17 -38.25 -20.62
N LEU A 136 11.66 -37.98 -19.41
CA LEU A 136 11.36 -36.74 -18.68
C LEU A 136 12.59 -35.82 -18.71
N ALA A 137 12.41 -34.60 -19.21
CA ALA A 137 13.43 -33.56 -19.04
C ALA A 137 13.38 -33.04 -17.60
N TYR A 138 14.32 -33.45 -16.73
CA TYR A 138 14.44 -32.98 -15.34
C TYR A 138 15.79 -32.29 -15.10
N ASN A 139 15.86 -31.44 -14.08
CA ASN A 139 17.08 -30.75 -13.65
C ASN A 139 17.63 -31.34 -12.34
N ASP A 140 18.88 -31.02 -12.00
CA ASP A 140 19.50 -31.47 -10.73
C ASP A 140 18.75 -30.97 -9.47
N ILE A 141 18.06 -29.83 -9.55
CA ILE A 141 17.23 -29.32 -8.44
C ILE A 141 15.98 -30.18 -8.25
N ASP A 142 15.47 -30.79 -9.31
CA ASP A 142 14.29 -31.66 -9.22
C ASP A 142 14.63 -32.91 -8.39
N LYS A 143 15.90 -33.34 -8.35
CA LYS A 143 16.41 -34.40 -7.45
C LYS A 143 16.24 -34.07 -5.96
N LEU A 144 16.24 -32.79 -5.61
CA LEU A 144 16.05 -32.29 -4.23
C LEU A 144 14.58 -32.06 -3.88
N SER A 145 13.67 -32.36 -4.80
CA SER A 145 12.24 -32.15 -4.64
C SER A 145 11.48 -33.47 -4.44
N ILE A 146 10.21 -33.34 -4.06
CA ILE A 146 9.30 -34.49 -3.90
C ILE A 146 9.12 -35.32 -5.19
N SER A 147 9.45 -34.78 -6.38
CA SER A 147 9.38 -35.55 -7.63
C SER A 147 10.40 -36.68 -7.72
N ASN A 148 11.48 -36.63 -6.92
CA ASN A 148 12.51 -37.67 -6.88
C ASN A 148 12.13 -38.86 -5.99
N VAL A 149 11.02 -38.77 -5.24
CA VAL A 149 10.56 -39.85 -4.36
C VAL A 149 9.74 -40.88 -5.18
N PRO A 150 10.03 -42.18 -5.05
CA PRO A 150 9.36 -43.20 -5.87
C PRO A 150 7.90 -43.37 -5.46
N ASP A 151 7.04 -43.61 -6.45
CA ASP A 151 5.61 -43.84 -6.26
C ASP A 151 5.36 -44.95 -5.22
N GLY A 152 4.39 -44.76 -4.31
CA GLY A 152 4.08 -45.71 -3.24
C GLY A 152 5.08 -45.77 -2.07
N SER A 153 6.14 -44.95 -2.06
CA SER A 153 7.15 -44.96 -1.00
C SER A 153 6.62 -44.52 0.37
N LYS A 154 7.13 -45.13 1.45
CA LYS A 154 6.83 -44.67 2.81
C LYS A 154 7.41 -43.28 3.12
N ARG A 155 8.34 -42.77 2.31
CA ARG A 155 8.97 -41.44 2.48
C ARG A 155 7.98 -40.29 2.41
N PHE A 156 6.87 -40.44 1.69
CA PHE A 156 5.82 -39.42 1.62
C PHE A 156 5.17 -39.13 2.98
N TRP A 157 5.20 -40.06 3.95
CA TRP A 157 4.76 -39.78 5.32
C TRP A 157 5.58 -38.69 5.99
N VAL A 158 6.86 -38.56 5.64
CA VAL A 158 7.70 -37.47 6.15
C VAL A 158 7.17 -36.13 5.66
N HIS A 159 6.81 -36.00 4.37
CA HIS A 159 6.21 -34.77 3.83
C HIS A 159 4.86 -34.45 4.48
N ILE A 160 4.04 -35.46 4.74
CA ILE A 160 2.76 -35.29 5.44
C ILE A 160 2.99 -34.75 6.85
N VAL A 161 3.83 -35.41 7.66
CA VAL A 161 4.14 -34.96 9.03
C VAL A 161 4.72 -33.55 9.03
N MET A 162 5.64 -33.27 8.10
CA MET A 162 6.24 -31.94 7.95
C MET A 162 5.21 -30.88 7.57
N SER A 163 4.22 -31.20 6.73
CA SER A 163 3.13 -30.27 6.40
C SER A 163 2.26 -29.91 7.62
N TYR A 164 2.07 -30.85 8.56
CA TYR A 164 1.43 -30.56 9.86
C TYR A 164 2.28 -29.61 10.71
N VAL A 165 3.58 -29.89 10.84
CA VAL A 165 4.50 -29.01 11.56
C VAL A 165 4.51 -27.61 10.96
N PHE A 166 4.54 -27.51 9.63
CA PHE A 166 4.53 -26.24 8.90
C PHE A 166 3.24 -25.46 9.13
N ALA A 167 2.08 -26.13 9.05
CA ALA A 167 0.78 -25.50 9.29
C ALA A 167 0.65 -25.03 10.76
N LEU A 168 0.99 -25.87 11.73
CA LEU A 168 0.90 -25.53 13.16
C LEU A 168 1.81 -24.37 13.54
N TRP A 169 3.05 -24.35 13.05
CA TRP A 169 3.96 -23.22 13.25
C TRP A 169 3.41 -21.94 12.62
N THR A 170 2.90 -22.02 11.39
CA THR A 170 2.29 -20.88 10.71
C THR A 170 1.08 -20.34 11.47
N PHE A 171 0.21 -21.21 12.00
CA PHE A 171 -0.92 -20.79 12.86
C PHE A 171 -0.45 -20.08 14.12
N TYR A 172 0.55 -20.64 14.81
CA TYR A 172 1.09 -20.04 16.02
C TYR A 172 1.63 -18.63 15.75
N VAL A 173 2.47 -18.47 14.73
CA VAL A 173 3.05 -17.16 14.38
C VAL A 173 1.95 -16.17 13.94
N LEU A 174 1.02 -16.60 13.08
CA LEU A 174 -0.09 -15.74 12.65
C LEU A 174 -0.99 -15.32 13.82
N TYR A 175 -1.25 -16.21 14.78
CA TYR A 175 -2.02 -15.90 15.98
C TYR A 175 -1.34 -14.84 16.85
N VAL A 176 -0.05 -15.04 17.14
CA VAL A 176 0.74 -14.08 17.93
C VAL A 176 0.80 -12.73 17.24
N GLU A 177 1.08 -12.70 15.94
CA GLU A 177 1.16 -11.44 15.20
C GLU A 177 -0.19 -10.73 15.08
N TYR A 178 -1.30 -11.46 14.94
CA TYR A 178 -2.64 -10.84 14.96
C TYR A 178 -2.91 -10.19 16.33
N LYS A 179 -2.61 -10.90 17.42
CA LYS A 179 -2.76 -10.37 18.78
C LYS A 179 -1.93 -9.10 18.98
N GLU A 180 -0.66 -9.10 18.57
CA GLU A 180 0.21 -7.93 18.69
C GLU A 180 -0.28 -6.74 17.84
N VAL A 181 -0.66 -6.98 16.58
CA VAL A 181 -1.17 -5.91 15.71
C VAL A 181 -2.49 -5.34 16.23
N ALA A 182 -3.38 -6.19 16.78
CA ALA A 182 -4.60 -5.74 17.44
C ALA A 182 -4.28 -4.86 18.66
N ALA A 183 -3.34 -5.28 19.51
CA ALA A 183 -2.94 -4.52 20.69
C ALA A 183 -2.28 -3.17 20.33
N MET A 184 -1.39 -3.16 19.33
CA MET A 184 -0.79 -1.92 18.82
C MET A 184 -1.84 -0.96 18.28
N ARG A 185 -2.82 -1.45 17.52
CA ARG A 185 -3.94 -0.64 17.03
C ARG A 185 -4.73 -0.02 18.18
N LEU A 186 -5.12 -0.81 19.18
CA LEU A 186 -5.90 -0.29 20.30
C LEU A 186 -5.13 0.75 21.11
N ARG A 187 -3.85 0.50 21.40
CA ARG A 187 -2.97 1.47 22.09
C ARG A 187 -2.83 2.76 21.28
N TYR A 188 -2.58 2.63 19.98
CA TYR A 188 -2.45 3.76 19.07
C TYR A 188 -3.73 4.60 19.03
N LEU A 189 -4.90 3.98 18.89
CA LEU A 189 -6.18 4.70 18.90
C LEU A 189 -6.46 5.40 20.24
N ALA A 190 -6.02 4.81 21.36
CA ALA A 190 -6.16 5.42 22.68
C ALA A 190 -5.22 6.64 22.85
N SER A 191 -3.98 6.56 22.38
CA SER A 191 -2.97 7.63 22.51
C SER A 191 -3.04 8.70 21.41
N GLU A 192 -3.72 8.43 20.29
CA GLU A 192 -3.78 9.35 19.16
C GLU A 192 -4.39 10.70 19.55
N ASN A 193 -3.86 11.78 18.99
CA ASN A 193 -4.43 13.11 19.19
C ASN A 193 -5.88 13.21 18.68
N ARG A 194 -6.55 14.29 19.10
CA ARG A 194 -7.90 14.58 18.63
C ARG A 194 -7.90 14.80 17.12
N ARG A 195 -8.76 14.04 16.42
CA ARG A 195 -8.96 14.17 14.97
C ARG A 195 -10.46 14.23 14.65
N PRO A 196 -10.87 14.91 13.55
CA PRO A 196 -12.28 15.05 13.21
C PRO A 196 -13.00 13.73 12.90
N ASP A 197 -12.29 12.73 12.37
CA ASP A 197 -12.84 11.40 12.02
C ASP A 197 -13.45 10.67 13.22
N GLN A 198 -12.93 10.92 14.42
CA GLN A 198 -13.39 10.27 15.65
C GLN A 198 -14.79 10.75 16.10
N PHE A 199 -15.24 11.92 15.64
CA PHE A 199 -16.53 12.52 16.03
C PHE A 199 -17.54 12.55 14.89
N THR A 200 -17.13 12.18 13.67
CA THR A 200 -17.93 12.37 12.46
C THR A 200 -18.28 11.04 11.82
N VAL A 201 -19.53 10.92 11.40
CA VAL A 201 -20.08 9.78 10.67
C VAL A 201 -20.48 10.24 9.27
N LEU A 202 -20.12 9.46 8.26
CA LEU A 202 -20.59 9.66 6.89
C LEU A 202 -21.94 8.99 6.73
N VAL A 203 -22.97 9.78 6.46
CA VAL A 203 -24.33 9.33 6.17
C VAL A 203 -24.53 9.34 4.67
N ARG A 204 -25.02 8.24 4.10
CA ARG A 204 -25.32 8.08 2.67
C ARG A 204 -26.77 7.62 2.49
N ASN A 205 -27.35 7.89 1.32
CA ASN A 205 -28.73 7.56 0.99
C ASN A 205 -29.74 8.17 1.95
N VAL A 206 -29.64 9.47 2.13
CA VAL A 206 -30.74 10.24 2.74
C VAL A 206 -31.96 10.11 1.82
N PRO A 207 -33.13 9.71 2.34
CA PRO A 207 -34.33 9.59 1.52
C PRO A 207 -34.75 10.98 1.00
N PRO A 208 -35.33 11.07 -0.20
CA PRO A 208 -35.87 12.33 -0.69
C PRO A 208 -37.14 12.68 0.08
N ASP A 209 -37.21 13.92 0.54
CA ASP A 209 -38.41 14.51 1.12
C ASP A 209 -38.87 15.66 0.20
N PRO A 210 -40.15 15.73 -0.18
CA PRO A 210 -40.68 16.84 -0.98
C PRO A 210 -40.74 18.17 -0.22
N ASP A 211 -40.88 18.12 1.12
CA ASP A 211 -41.20 19.29 1.93
C ASP A 211 -39.95 19.89 2.58
N GLU A 212 -38.91 19.08 2.82
CA GLU A 212 -37.66 19.48 3.48
C GLU A 212 -36.45 19.44 2.53
N THR A 213 -35.52 20.38 2.69
CA THR A 213 -34.20 20.25 2.05
C THR A 213 -33.40 19.11 2.67
N VAL A 214 -32.42 18.55 1.95
CA VAL A 214 -31.55 17.48 2.49
C VAL A 214 -30.88 17.88 3.81
N SER A 215 -30.53 19.16 3.95
CA SER A 215 -29.89 19.69 5.17
C SER A 215 -30.87 19.70 6.36
N GLU A 216 -32.07 20.22 6.16
CA GLU A 216 -33.13 20.26 7.18
C GLU A 216 -33.58 18.85 7.57
N HIS A 217 -33.72 17.95 6.59
CA HIS A 217 -34.11 16.57 6.82
C HIS A 217 -33.10 15.81 7.68
N ILE A 218 -31.80 16.01 7.45
CA ILE A 218 -30.74 15.44 8.30
C ILE A 218 -30.81 16.04 9.69
N GLU A 219 -30.94 17.36 9.80
CA GLU A 219 -31.00 18.02 11.10
C GLU A 219 -32.19 17.55 11.93
N HIS A 220 -33.39 17.50 11.33
CA HIS A 220 -34.59 16.99 11.96
C HIS A 220 -34.40 15.53 12.41
N PHE A 221 -33.94 14.65 11.51
CA PHE A 221 -33.71 13.24 11.83
C PHE A 221 -32.75 13.04 13.01
N PHE A 222 -31.61 13.73 13.03
CA PHE A 222 -30.60 13.56 14.07
C PHE A 222 -30.96 14.28 15.38
N ARG A 223 -31.70 15.39 15.34
CA ARG A 223 -32.22 16.04 16.56
C ARG A 223 -33.25 15.18 17.27
N VAL A 224 -34.08 14.44 16.52
CA VAL A 224 -35.08 13.53 17.09
C VAL A 224 -34.43 12.27 17.65
N ASN A 225 -33.53 11.63 16.89
CA ASN A 225 -32.94 10.34 17.28
C ASN A 225 -31.71 10.46 18.21
N HIS A 226 -31.02 11.61 18.19
CA HIS A 226 -29.79 11.86 18.94
C HIS A 226 -29.76 13.27 19.56
N PRO A 227 -30.77 13.65 20.39
CA PRO A 227 -30.99 15.03 20.83
C PRO A 227 -29.80 15.64 21.58
N ASP A 228 -29.24 14.90 22.52
CA ASP A 228 -28.18 15.43 23.39
C ASP A 228 -26.80 15.39 22.74
N SER A 229 -26.60 14.50 21.77
CA SER A 229 -25.27 14.20 21.21
C SER A 229 -25.02 14.79 19.83
N TYR A 230 -26.07 15.08 19.05
CA TYR A 230 -25.94 15.76 17.76
C TYR A 230 -25.31 17.15 17.92
N LEU A 231 -24.37 17.49 17.04
CA LEU A 231 -23.65 18.77 17.08
C LEU A 231 -23.89 19.62 15.84
N THR A 232 -23.57 19.08 14.66
CA THR A 232 -23.69 19.76 13.37
C THR A 232 -23.58 18.75 12.25
N HIS A 233 -24.01 19.11 11.05
CA HIS A 233 -23.77 18.32 9.85
C HIS A 233 -23.19 19.21 8.73
N GLN A 234 -22.51 18.57 7.78
CA GLN A 234 -22.00 19.19 6.56
C GLN A 234 -22.46 18.37 5.36
N VAL A 235 -23.30 18.96 4.51
CA VAL A 235 -23.82 18.31 3.31
C VAL A 235 -22.73 18.22 2.23
N VAL A 236 -22.75 17.14 1.45
CA VAL A 236 -21.83 16.92 0.33
C VAL A 236 -22.38 17.55 -0.95
N TYR A 237 -21.54 18.36 -1.60
CA TYR A 237 -21.85 18.99 -2.88
C TYR A 237 -21.07 18.34 -4.03
N ASN A 238 -21.69 18.26 -5.20
CA ASN A 238 -21.03 17.84 -6.44
C ASN A 238 -20.17 18.97 -7.04
N ALA A 239 -18.99 19.17 -6.46
CA ALA A 239 -18.04 20.20 -6.89
C ALA A 239 -17.04 19.71 -7.97
N ASN A 240 -17.31 18.63 -8.69
CA ASN A 240 -16.33 18.01 -9.60
C ASN A 240 -15.86 18.92 -10.74
N LYS A 241 -16.78 19.71 -11.33
CA LYS A 241 -16.43 20.69 -12.39
C LYS A 241 -15.60 21.84 -11.80
N LEU A 242 -16.02 22.36 -10.64
CA LEU A 242 -15.34 23.44 -9.95
C LEU A 242 -13.93 23.02 -9.49
N ALA A 243 -13.75 21.79 -9.01
CA ALA A 243 -12.45 21.25 -8.64
C ALA A 243 -11.45 21.23 -9.82
N LYS A 244 -11.92 20.96 -11.05
CA LYS A 244 -11.08 21.04 -12.26
C LYS A 244 -10.65 22.49 -12.55
N LEU A 245 -11.54 23.46 -12.35
CA LEU A 245 -11.23 24.88 -12.52
C LEU A 245 -10.20 25.36 -11.48
N VAL A 246 -10.39 25.03 -10.19
CA VAL A 246 -9.44 25.37 -9.12
C VAL A 246 -8.06 24.77 -9.39
N GLN A 247 -8.01 23.51 -9.86
CA GLN A 247 -6.74 22.87 -10.23
C GLN A 247 -6.05 23.60 -11.39
N LYS A 248 -6.81 24.03 -12.41
CA LYS A 248 -6.29 24.83 -13.53
C LYS A 248 -5.76 26.20 -13.04
N LYS A 249 -6.50 26.89 -12.17
CA LYS A 249 -6.08 28.17 -11.55
C LYS A 249 -4.80 28.01 -10.75
N LYS A 250 -4.68 26.96 -9.92
CA LYS A 250 -3.44 26.68 -9.17
C LYS A 250 -2.24 26.48 -10.12
N SER A 251 -2.42 25.72 -11.20
CA SER A 251 -1.38 25.56 -12.22
C SER A 251 -0.92 26.90 -12.82
N LEU A 252 -1.86 27.78 -13.18
CA LEU A 252 -1.52 29.11 -13.71
C LEU A 252 -0.89 30.04 -12.67
N GLN A 253 -1.31 29.95 -11.40
CA GLN A 253 -0.68 30.68 -10.31
C GLN A 253 0.81 30.34 -10.18
N ASN A 254 1.18 29.06 -10.28
CA ASN A 254 2.59 28.64 -10.26
C ASN A 254 3.38 29.27 -11.43
N TRP A 255 2.77 29.36 -12.62
CA TRP A 255 3.38 30.07 -13.76
C TRP A 255 3.50 31.57 -13.52
N TYR A 256 2.52 32.22 -12.91
CA TYR A 256 2.58 33.64 -12.55
C TYR A 256 3.73 33.92 -11.58
N THR A 257 3.82 33.17 -10.47
CA THR A 257 4.89 33.35 -9.47
C THR A 257 6.28 33.15 -10.09
N TYR A 258 6.42 32.25 -11.05
CA TYR A 258 7.67 32.14 -11.79
C TYR A 258 8.06 33.38 -12.56
N TYR A 259 7.13 33.94 -13.34
CA TYR A 259 7.43 35.11 -14.16
C TYR A 259 7.71 36.32 -13.28
N LEU A 260 7.06 36.41 -12.11
CA LEU A 260 7.38 37.39 -11.06
C LEU A 260 8.83 37.22 -10.57
N ASN A 261 9.22 36.01 -10.14
CA ASN A 261 10.60 35.74 -9.69
C ASN A 261 11.64 36.01 -10.80
N LYS A 262 11.30 35.72 -12.05
CA LYS A 262 12.17 36.00 -13.21
C LYS A 262 12.32 37.51 -13.44
N TYR A 263 11.27 38.28 -13.24
CA TYR A 263 11.30 39.73 -13.30
C TYR A 263 12.16 40.32 -12.17
N GLU A 264 12.01 39.85 -10.93
CA GLU A 264 12.84 40.27 -9.80
C GLU A 264 14.34 40.04 -10.02
N ARG A 265 14.72 38.93 -10.68
CA ARG A 265 16.14 38.59 -10.94
C ARG A 265 16.77 39.39 -12.06
N THR A 266 16.03 39.65 -13.14
CA THR A 266 16.59 40.23 -14.38
C THR A 266 16.21 41.71 -14.54
N SER A 267 15.27 42.20 -13.75
CA SER A 267 14.65 43.53 -13.85
C SER A 267 14.06 43.85 -15.24
N LYS A 268 13.86 42.82 -16.09
CA LYS A 268 13.28 42.91 -17.44
C LYS A 268 11.96 42.15 -17.48
N ARG A 269 10.91 42.79 -17.99
CA ARG A 269 9.58 42.19 -18.10
C ARG A 269 9.60 40.95 -19.02
N PRO A 270 9.20 39.77 -18.51
CA PRO A 270 9.25 38.54 -19.29
C PRO A 270 8.06 38.43 -20.24
N THR A 271 8.31 37.97 -21.46
CA THR A 271 7.27 37.69 -22.45
C THR A 271 7.04 36.18 -22.63
N THR A 272 5.80 35.76 -22.85
CA THR A 272 5.42 34.38 -23.21
C THR A 272 4.62 34.37 -24.52
N ARG A 273 4.35 33.21 -25.09
CA ARG A 273 3.35 33.05 -26.17
C ARG A 273 2.07 32.41 -25.63
N THR A 274 0.95 32.67 -26.28
CA THR A 274 -0.41 32.30 -25.82
C THR A 274 -0.78 30.82 -25.99
N GLY A 275 -0.09 30.08 -26.85
CA GLY A 275 -0.38 28.69 -27.19
C GLY A 275 0.32 27.64 -26.32
N PHE A 276 0.27 26.39 -26.78
CA PHE A 276 0.73 25.22 -26.03
C PHE A 276 2.19 25.38 -25.56
N GLY A 277 2.41 25.28 -24.25
CA GLY A 277 3.73 25.36 -23.62
C GLY A 277 4.45 26.70 -23.77
N GLY A 278 3.77 27.77 -24.20
CA GLY A 278 4.39 29.07 -24.45
C GLY A 278 5.23 29.15 -25.74
N VAL A 279 5.06 28.19 -26.66
CA VAL A 279 5.86 28.08 -27.90
C VAL A 279 5.12 28.60 -29.13
N VAL A 280 3.80 28.42 -29.17
CA VAL A 280 2.93 28.77 -30.31
C VAL A 280 2.11 30.02 -29.98
N GLY A 281 1.79 30.85 -30.97
CA GLY A 281 0.91 32.02 -30.80
C GLY A 281 1.62 33.36 -30.65
N THR A 282 0.85 34.39 -30.31
CA THR A 282 1.31 35.79 -30.22
C THR A 282 2.16 36.01 -28.97
N LYS A 283 3.20 36.85 -29.10
CA LYS A 283 4.09 37.22 -28.00
C LYS A 283 3.40 38.28 -27.13
N VAL A 284 3.23 37.97 -25.85
CA VAL A 284 2.54 38.81 -24.86
C VAL A 284 3.38 38.96 -23.60
N ASP A 285 3.16 40.02 -22.82
CA ASP A 285 3.73 40.13 -21.47
C ASP A 285 3.19 38.97 -20.61
N ALA A 286 4.08 38.19 -20.01
CA ALA A 286 3.69 37.01 -19.27
C ALA A 286 2.98 37.37 -17.96
N ILE A 287 3.43 38.41 -17.26
CA ILE A 287 2.87 38.78 -15.96
C ILE A 287 1.44 39.27 -16.15
N ASP A 288 1.20 40.13 -17.14
CA ASP A 288 -0.12 40.69 -17.43
C ASP A 288 -1.07 39.64 -18.04
N TYR A 289 -0.54 38.71 -18.85
CA TYR A 289 -1.31 37.58 -19.37
C TYR A 289 -1.76 36.62 -18.27
N TYR A 290 -0.86 36.15 -17.41
CA TYR A 290 -1.25 35.22 -16.34
C TYR A 290 -2.08 35.91 -15.27
N SER A 291 -1.85 37.19 -14.95
CA SER A 291 -2.70 37.93 -14.01
C SER A 291 -4.14 38.04 -14.51
N SER A 292 -4.34 38.41 -15.79
CA SER A 292 -5.67 38.50 -16.39
C SER A 292 -6.36 37.13 -16.51
N GLU A 293 -5.63 36.06 -16.85
CA GLU A 293 -6.21 34.72 -16.91
C GLU A 293 -6.56 34.17 -15.51
N ILE A 294 -5.73 34.46 -14.50
CA ILE A 294 -6.03 34.12 -13.10
C ILE A 294 -7.26 34.89 -12.62
N GLN A 295 -7.40 36.17 -12.99
CA GLN A 295 -8.57 36.97 -12.67
C GLN A 295 -9.83 36.38 -13.30
N LYS A 296 -9.83 36.10 -14.61
CA LYS A 296 -10.95 35.43 -15.31
C LYS A 296 -11.33 34.10 -14.65
N LEU A 297 -10.35 33.27 -14.30
CA LEU A 297 -10.61 32.02 -13.60
C LEU A 297 -11.10 32.23 -12.17
N SER A 298 -10.69 33.31 -11.50
CA SER A 298 -11.15 33.65 -10.16
C SER A 298 -12.61 34.10 -10.17
N GLU A 299 -13.02 34.87 -11.19
CA GLU A 299 -14.41 35.25 -11.42
C GLU A 299 -15.26 34.02 -11.77
N ALA A 300 -14.79 33.17 -12.69
CA ALA A 300 -15.45 31.92 -13.03
C ALA A 300 -15.55 30.94 -11.84
N GLU A 301 -14.55 30.94 -10.96
CA GLU A 301 -14.55 30.18 -9.71
C GLU A 301 -15.59 30.73 -8.73
N ALA A 302 -15.65 32.04 -8.53
CA ALA A 302 -16.63 32.68 -7.63
C ALA A 302 -18.07 32.38 -8.09
N LEU A 303 -18.34 32.61 -9.37
CA LEU A 303 -19.63 32.30 -10.00
C LEU A 303 -19.93 30.80 -9.99
N GLY A 304 -18.91 29.95 -10.16
CA GLY A 304 -19.05 28.50 -10.05
C GLY A 304 -19.34 28.02 -8.63
N ARG A 305 -18.77 28.67 -7.61
CA ARG A 305 -19.04 28.39 -6.19
C ARG A 305 -20.48 28.74 -5.83
N GLU A 306 -20.92 29.94 -6.20
CA GLU A 306 -22.28 30.40 -5.96
C GLU A 306 -23.31 29.47 -6.61
N LYS A 307 -23.12 29.13 -7.90
CA LYS A 307 -23.98 28.18 -8.61
C LYS A 307 -24.10 26.82 -7.93
N VAL A 308 -23.00 26.28 -7.41
CA VAL A 308 -23.01 24.96 -6.74
C VAL A 308 -23.70 25.03 -5.38
N LEU A 309 -23.60 26.15 -4.67
CA LEU A 309 -24.27 26.34 -3.39
C LEU A 309 -25.77 26.63 -3.55
N SER A 310 -26.15 27.33 -4.63
CA SER A 310 -27.54 27.68 -4.91
C SER A 310 -28.33 26.56 -5.58
N ASP A 311 -27.68 25.66 -6.35
CA ASP A 311 -28.34 24.60 -7.11
C ASP A 311 -28.72 23.40 -6.21
N PRO A 312 -30.02 23.11 -5.99
CA PRO A 312 -30.45 21.95 -5.21
C PRO A 312 -30.02 20.62 -5.85
N LYS A 313 -29.83 20.57 -7.18
CA LYS A 313 -29.38 19.34 -7.88
C LYS A 313 -27.90 19.05 -7.65
N ALA A 314 -27.12 20.05 -7.22
CA ALA A 314 -25.72 19.86 -6.87
C ALA A 314 -25.56 19.23 -5.48
N ILE A 315 -26.60 19.26 -4.64
CA ILE A 315 -26.63 18.63 -3.34
C ILE A 315 -26.75 17.11 -3.51
N VAL A 316 -25.76 16.39 -2.98
CA VAL A 316 -25.77 14.94 -2.96
C VAL A 316 -26.52 14.47 -1.73
N ARG A 317 -27.22 13.33 -1.83
CA ARG A 317 -27.91 12.67 -0.70
C ARG A 317 -26.92 11.98 0.25
N ALA A 318 -25.92 12.73 0.69
CA ALA A 318 -24.89 12.31 1.62
C ALA A 318 -24.39 13.51 2.45
N ALA A 319 -24.03 13.26 3.70
CA ALA A 319 -23.53 14.29 4.60
C ALA A 319 -22.57 13.72 5.64
N PHE A 320 -21.72 14.59 6.18
CA PHE A 320 -20.89 14.31 7.34
C PHE A 320 -21.62 14.83 8.58
N VAL A 321 -22.04 13.94 9.46
CA VAL A 321 -22.75 14.28 10.70
C VAL A 321 -21.77 14.17 11.86
N SER A 322 -21.61 15.24 12.62
CA SER A 322 -20.68 15.34 13.74
C SER A 322 -21.43 15.33 15.07
N PHE A 323 -20.82 14.67 16.05
CA PHE A 323 -21.35 14.48 17.40
C PHE A 323 -20.49 15.17 18.46
N LYS A 324 -21.08 15.41 19.64
CA LYS A 324 -20.39 15.99 20.81
C LYS A 324 -19.41 15.02 21.48
N SER A 325 -19.56 13.72 21.24
CA SER A 325 -18.74 12.66 21.84
C SER A 325 -18.38 11.60 20.81
N ARG A 326 -17.21 10.99 20.95
CA ARG A 326 -16.80 9.82 20.16
C ARG A 326 -17.69 8.64 20.45
N TRP A 327 -18.17 8.52 21.68
CA TRP A 327 -19.14 7.49 22.05
C TRP A 327 -20.39 7.56 21.18
N ALA A 328 -20.98 8.75 21.00
CA ALA A 328 -22.19 8.90 20.19
C ALA A 328 -21.92 8.64 18.69
N ALA A 329 -20.79 9.12 18.17
CA ALA A 329 -20.36 8.81 16.82
C ALA A 329 -20.18 7.30 16.61
N ALA A 330 -19.58 6.61 17.60
CA ALA A 330 -19.38 5.16 17.56
C ALA A 330 -20.68 4.37 17.60
N VAL A 331 -21.69 4.83 18.37
CA VAL A 331 -23.03 4.26 18.37
C VAL A 331 -23.66 4.43 16.98
N CYS A 332 -23.73 5.67 16.49
CA CYS A 332 -24.35 5.98 15.20
C CYS A 332 -23.74 5.22 14.01
N ALA A 333 -22.40 5.10 13.97
CA ALA A 333 -21.69 4.39 12.91
C ALA A 333 -21.85 2.86 12.96
N GLN A 334 -22.28 2.29 14.08
CA GLN A 334 -22.40 0.84 14.28
C GLN A 334 -23.84 0.33 14.31
N THR A 335 -24.83 1.22 14.47
CA THR A 335 -26.25 0.87 14.54
C THR A 335 -26.98 1.06 13.21
N GLN A 336 -27.95 0.20 12.93
CA GLN A 336 -28.91 0.42 11.85
C GLN A 336 -29.92 1.50 12.27
N LEU A 337 -30.02 2.58 11.48
CA LEU A 337 -30.85 3.74 11.83
C LEU A 337 -32.32 3.64 11.37
N SER A 338 -32.63 2.83 10.35
CA SER A 338 -34.00 2.69 9.83
C SER A 338 -34.37 1.25 9.53
N HIS A 339 -35.67 0.95 9.49
CA HIS A 339 -36.20 -0.38 9.13
C HIS A 339 -35.64 -0.88 7.78
N ASN A 340 -35.50 0.01 6.79
CA ASN A 340 -34.87 -0.33 5.53
C ASN A 340 -33.34 -0.23 5.64
N PRO A 341 -32.57 -1.32 5.42
CA PRO A 341 -31.12 -1.32 5.55
C PRO A 341 -30.38 -0.65 4.38
N THR A 342 -31.08 -0.04 3.41
CA THR A 342 -30.47 0.63 2.26
C THR A 342 -30.54 2.16 2.33
N ILE A 343 -31.26 2.70 3.31
CA ILE A 343 -31.47 4.13 3.56
C ILE A 343 -30.76 4.49 4.86
N TRP A 344 -30.34 5.75 5.01
CA TRP A 344 -29.63 6.22 6.22
C TRP A 344 -28.41 5.37 6.56
N LEU A 345 -27.63 5.03 5.52
CA LEU A 345 -26.43 4.22 5.66
C LEU A 345 -25.36 5.02 6.37
N THR A 346 -24.96 4.56 7.55
CA THR A 346 -23.88 5.16 8.33
C THR A 346 -22.59 4.37 8.18
N GLU A 347 -21.50 5.09 7.95
CA GLU A 347 -20.15 4.57 7.97
C GLU A 347 -19.27 5.56 8.74
N TRP A 348 -18.20 5.10 9.38
CA TRP A 348 -17.19 5.99 9.95
C TRP A 348 -16.68 6.95 8.87
N ALA A 349 -16.68 8.26 9.15
CA ALA A 349 -16.10 9.21 8.21
C ALA A 349 -14.58 8.97 8.16
N PRO A 350 -13.98 8.82 6.96
CA PRO A 350 -12.52 8.80 6.87
C PRO A 350 -11.97 10.17 7.26
N GLU A 351 -10.69 10.26 7.60
CA GLU A 351 -10.03 11.55 7.85
C GLU A 351 -10.24 12.51 6.65
N PRO A 352 -10.42 13.82 6.85
CA PRO A 352 -10.65 14.76 5.74
C PRO A 352 -9.61 14.68 4.60
N ARG A 353 -8.37 14.28 4.91
CA ARG A 353 -7.28 14.06 3.93
C ARG A 353 -7.44 12.75 3.14
N ASP A 354 -8.03 11.73 3.76
CA ASP A 354 -8.31 10.42 3.19
C ASP A 354 -9.62 10.41 2.35
N VAL A 355 -10.52 11.38 2.56
CA VAL A 355 -11.74 11.52 1.76
C VAL A 355 -11.41 11.66 0.26
N TYR A 356 -11.97 10.76 -0.55
CA TYR A 356 -11.92 10.81 -2.00
C TYR A 356 -13.20 11.44 -2.58
N TRP A 357 -13.23 12.78 -2.55
CA TRP A 357 -14.37 13.63 -2.90
C TRP A 357 -15.06 13.30 -4.23
N ARG A 358 -14.30 12.90 -5.27
CA ARG A 358 -14.85 12.60 -6.60
C ARG A 358 -15.90 11.48 -6.57
N ASN A 359 -15.75 10.51 -5.67
CA ASN A 359 -16.64 9.36 -5.58
C ASN A 359 -17.82 9.56 -4.61
N LEU A 360 -17.76 10.58 -3.75
CA LEU A 360 -18.86 10.87 -2.83
C LEU A 360 -20.11 11.35 -3.57
N ALA A 361 -19.93 11.98 -4.74
CA ALA A 361 -21.02 12.47 -5.58
C ALA A 361 -21.76 11.38 -6.38
N ILE A 362 -21.34 10.11 -6.29
CA ILE A 362 -21.97 9.00 -7.02
C ILE A 362 -23.18 8.50 -6.20
N PRO A 363 -24.39 8.43 -6.80
CA PRO A 363 -25.55 7.81 -6.16
C PRO A 363 -25.28 6.35 -5.78
N TYR A 364 -25.79 5.89 -4.65
CA TYR A 364 -25.49 4.55 -4.14
C TYR A 364 -25.97 3.41 -5.05
N PHE A 365 -27.14 3.54 -5.67
CA PHE A 365 -27.66 2.52 -6.58
C PHE A 365 -26.73 2.30 -7.80
N ASP A 366 -26.11 3.37 -8.29
CA ASP A 366 -25.12 3.31 -9.38
C ASP A 366 -23.84 2.56 -8.96
N LEU A 367 -23.49 2.54 -7.67
CA LEU A 367 -22.32 1.81 -7.18
C LEU A 367 -22.47 0.30 -7.43
N THR A 368 -23.67 -0.24 -7.25
CA THR A 368 -23.93 -1.68 -7.47
C THR A 368 -23.78 -2.04 -8.95
N ILE A 369 -24.29 -1.22 -9.85
CA ILE A 369 -24.17 -1.41 -11.31
C ILE A 369 -22.70 -1.33 -11.72
N ARG A 370 -21.98 -0.29 -11.28
CA ARG A 370 -20.55 -0.10 -11.59
C ARG A 370 -19.69 -1.26 -11.11
N ARG A 371 -19.93 -1.78 -9.89
CA ARG A 371 -19.21 -2.96 -9.36
C ARG A 371 -19.43 -4.20 -10.22
N LYS A 372 -20.67 -4.46 -10.66
CA LYS A 372 -20.98 -5.57 -11.57
C LYS A 372 -20.28 -5.38 -12.93
N SER A 373 -20.34 -4.18 -13.51
CA SER A 373 -19.66 -3.88 -14.78
C SER A 373 -18.14 -4.06 -14.70
N VAL A 374 -17.49 -3.58 -13.63
CA VAL A 374 -16.05 -3.77 -13.41
C VAL A 374 -15.71 -5.25 -13.25
N ARG A 375 -16.52 -6.02 -12.51
CA ARG A 375 -16.33 -7.47 -12.37
C ARG A 375 -16.43 -8.19 -13.72
N SER A 376 -17.45 -7.88 -14.53
CA SER A 376 -17.60 -8.45 -15.87
C SER A 376 -16.45 -8.08 -16.80
N PHE A 377 -15.97 -6.84 -16.73
CA PHE A 377 -14.81 -6.40 -17.51
C PHE A 377 -13.51 -7.14 -17.12
N ILE A 378 -13.27 -7.32 -15.81
CA ILE A 378 -12.14 -8.10 -15.31
C ILE A 378 -12.19 -9.55 -15.81
N GLN A 379 -13.38 -10.16 -15.82
CA GLN A 379 -13.53 -11.56 -16.22
C GLN A 379 -13.48 -11.76 -17.75
N GLY A 380 -14.04 -10.85 -18.54
CA GLY A 380 -14.18 -11.03 -19.99
C GLY A 380 -13.11 -10.39 -20.86
N PHE A 381 -12.59 -9.22 -20.48
CA PHE A 381 -11.80 -8.37 -21.40
C PHE A 381 -10.37 -8.13 -20.93
N LEU A 382 -10.15 -8.03 -19.61
CA LEU A 382 -8.82 -7.83 -19.03
C LEU A 382 -7.80 -8.88 -19.52
N PRO A 383 -8.11 -10.20 -19.60
CA PRO A 383 -7.20 -11.24 -20.12
C PRO A 383 -6.62 -10.97 -21.52
N GLY A 384 -7.40 -10.38 -22.43
CA GLY A 384 -6.93 -10.09 -23.80
C GLY A 384 -5.97 -8.89 -23.87
N ILE A 385 -6.18 -7.90 -23.00
CA ILE A 385 -5.28 -6.74 -22.85
C ILE A 385 -4.02 -7.12 -22.07
N VAL A 386 -4.11 -8.14 -21.18
CA VAL A 386 -2.98 -8.71 -20.42
C VAL A 386 -1.80 -9.10 -21.29
N LEU A 387 -2.09 -9.59 -22.48
CA LEU A 387 -1.06 -10.11 -23.36
C LEU A 387 -0.22 -9.01 -24.03
N LYS A 388 -0.74 -7.77 -24.15
CA LYS A 388 -0.17 -6.79 -25.09
C LYS A 388 0.73 -5.70 -24.46
N ILE A 389 0.49 -5.24 -23.23
CA ILE A 389 1.14 -4.01 -22.66
C ILE A 389 1.42 -4.10 -21.11
N PHE A 390 1.27 -5.26 -20.48
CA PHE A 390 0.43 -5.27 -19.28
C PHE A 390 1.05 -5.12 -17.89
N LEU A 391 2.21 -5.69 -17.56
CA LEU A 391 2.58 -5.84 -16.14
C LEU A 391 2.97 -4.53 -15.44
N ILE A 392 3.49 -3.55 -16.19
CA ILE A 392 3.88 -2.24 -15.62
C ILE A 392 2.65 -1.33 -15.45
N LEU A 393 1.69 -1.38 -16.38
CA LEU A 393 0.47 -0.58 -16.35
C LEU A 393 -0.63 -1.20 -15.49
N LEU A 394 -0.54 -2.48 -15.16
CA LEU A 394 -1.56 -3.22 -14.42
C LEU A 394 -1.99 -2.55 -13.11
N PRO A 395 -1.09 -2.16 -12.18
CA PRO A 395 -1.52 -1.52 -10.94
C PRO A 395 -2.31 -0.23 -11.19
N THR A 396 -1.95 0.52 -12.25
CA THR A 396 -2.67 1.74 -12.63
C THR A 396 -4.07 1.43 -13.14
N ILE A 397 -4.24 0.36 -13.93
CA ILE A 397 -5.53 -0.11 -14.42
C ILE A 397 -6.42 -0.57 -13.26
N LEU A 398 -5.90 -1.38 -12.34
CA LEU A 398 -6.66 -1.85 -11.17
C LEU A 398 -7.07 -0.71 -10.22
N MET A 399 -6.21 0.31 -10.10
CA MET A 399 -6.52 1.53 -9.37
C MET A 399 -7.62 2.33 -10.08
N MET A 400 -7.59 2.45 -11.40
CA MET A 400 -8.67 3.09 -12.16
C MET A 400 -10.00 2.36 -11.99
N MET A 401 -10.00 1.02 -12.06
CA MET A 401 -11.18 0.20 -11.80
C MET A 401 -11.73 0.43 -10.40
N SER A 402 -10.88 0.44 -9.38
CA SER A 402 -11.29 0.67 -8.00
C SER A 402 -11.85 2.08 -7.79
N LYS A 403 -11.33 3.10 -8.50
CA LYS A 403 -11.91 4.45 -8.52
C LYS A 403 -13.31 4.46 -9.13
N VAL A 404 -13.54 3.71 -10.22
CA VAL A 404 -14.86 3.60 -10.88
C VAL A 404 -15.89 2.90 -9.98
N GLU A 405 -15.47 1.98 -9.10
CA GLU A 405 -16.35 1.30 -8.12
C GLU A 405 -16.94 2.23 -7.04
N GLY A 406 -16.37 3.43 -6.87
CA GLY A 406 -16.98 4.50 -6.07
C GLY A 406 -16.76 4.42 -4.54
N PHE A 407 -15.60 3.93 -4.08
CA PHE A 407 -15.23 4.01 -2.66
C PHE A 407 -14.97 5.46 -2.21
N SER A 408 -15.33 5.78 -0.97
CA SER A 408 -15.32 7.11 -0.37
C SER A 408 -13.95 7.54 0.18
N SER A 409 -13.04 6.61 0.49
CA SER A 409 -11.72 6.89 1.06
C SER A 409 -10.58 6.37 0.20
N ARG A 410 -9.39 6.97 0.29
CA ARG A 410 -8.19 6.48 -0.41
C ARG A 410 -7.68 5.18 0.21
N SER A 411 -7.73 5.07 1.54
CA SER A 411 -7.40 3.84 2.27
C SER A 411 -8.20 2.62 1.78
N SER A 412 -9.50 2.79 1.56
CA SER A 412 -10.35 1.71 1.04
C SER A 412 -10.10 1.43 -0.44
N LEU A 413 -9.81 2.45 -1.26
CA LEU A 413 -9.39 2.29 -2.65
C LEU A 413 -8.12 1.44 -2.77
N ASP A 414 -7.10 1.75 -1.97
CA ASP A 414 -5.82 1.03 -1.96
C ASP A 414 -6.01 -0.43 -1.53
N ARG A 415 -6.77 -0.68 -0.44
CA ARG A 415 -7.07 -2.04 0.03
C ARG A 415 -7.82 -2.89 -0.99
N ARG A 416 -8.77 -2.28 -1.72
CA ARG A 416 -9.57 -2.95 -2.76
C ARG A 416 -8.78 -3.17 -4.04
N SER A 417 -7.92 -2.23 -4.43
CA SER A 417 -6.99 -2.39 -5.55
C SER A 417 -5.97 -3.50 -5.26
N ALA A 418 -5.41 -3.52 -4.05
CA ALA A 418 -4.52 -4.56 -3.58
C ALA A 418 -5.16 -5.95 -3.66
N GLY A 419 -6.42 -6.09 -3.21
CA GLY A 419 -7.15 -7.36 -3.30
C GLY A 419 -7.34 -7.88 -4.73
N LYS A 420 -7.61 -6.98 -5.69
CA LYS A 420 -7.69 -7.34 -7.11
C LYS A 420 -6.33 -7.75 -7.66
N TYR A 421 -5.26 -7.03 -7.29
CA TYR A 421 -3.91 -7.35 -7.75
C TYR A 421 -3.41 -8.67 -7.18
N HIS A 422 -3.71 -8.96 -5.92
CA HIS A 422 -3.42 -10.26 -5.30
C HIS A 422 -4.10 -11.41 -6.05
N LEU A 423 -5.41 -11.27 -6.35
CA LEU A 423 -6.13 -12.28 -7.14
C LEU A 423 -5.51 -12.44 -8.54
N PHE A 424 -5.11 -11.35 -9.18
CA PHE A 424 -4.43 -11.40 -10.47
C PHE A 424 -3.11 -12.19 -10.38
N LEU A 425 -2.26 -11.87 -9.39
CA LEU A 425 -0.99 -12.58 -9.17
C LEU A 425 -1.22 -14.07 -8.91
N LEU A 426 -2.23 -14.40 -8.10
CA LEU A 426 -2.55 -15.79 -7.79
C LEU A 426 -3.01 -16.57 -9.03
N VAL A 427 -3.97 -16.04 -9.80
CA VAL A 427 -4.57 -16.78 -10.92
C VAL A 427 -3.65 -16.80 -12.13
N ASN A 428 -3.02 -15.67 -12.48
CA ASN A 428 -2.26 -15.57 -13.73
C ASN A 428 -0.78 -15.88 -13.54
N VAL A 429 -0.16 -15.31 -12.51
CA VAL A 429 1.29 -15.49 -12.29
C VAL A 429 1.59 -16.81 -11.62
N PHE A 430 0.82 -17.22 -10.61
CA PHE A 430 1.03 -18.50 -9.95
C PHE A 430 0.36 -19.66 -10.69
N LEU A 431 -0.98 -19.77 -10.68
CA LEU A 431 -1.68 -20.89 -11.32
C LEU A 431 -1.50 -20.93 -12.85
N GLY A 432 -1.57 -19.78 -13.51
CA GLY A 432 -1.41 -19.68 -14.96
C GLY A 432 -0.01 -20.09 -15.43
N SER A 433 1.06 -19.70 -14.72
CA SER A 433 2.42 -20.12 -15.09
C SER A 433 2.67 -21.61 -14.86
N ILE A 434 2.03 -22.20 -13.85
CA ILE A 434 2.03 -23.65 -13.65
C ILE A 434 1.29 -24.29 -14.83
N ILE A 435 -0.01 -24.04 -15.02
CA ILE A 435 -0.81 -24.74 -16.03
C ILE A 435 -0.26 -24.53 -17.46
N THR A 436 -0.04 -23.28 -17.86
CA THR A 436 0.47 -22.97 -19.21
C THR A 436 1.90 -23.45 -19.39
N GLY A 437 2.74 -23.21 -18.38
CA GLY A 437 4.14 -23.62 -18.46
C GLY A 437 4.29 -25.14 -18.53
N THR A 438 3.41 -25.90 -17.91
CA THR A 438 3.46 -27.36 -17.90
C THR A 438 2.90 -27.93 -19.20
N ALA A 439 1.80 -27.35 -19.72
CA ALA A 439 1.27 -27.63 -21.06
C ALA A 439 2.32 -27.47 -22.16
N PHE A 440 3.09 -26.37 -22.17
CA PHE A 440 4.14 -26.15 -23.17
C PHE A 440 5.34 -27.08 -22.98
N GLN A 441 5.76 -27.29 -21.74
CA GLN A 441 6.96 -28.08 -21.44
C GLN A 441 6.75 -29.57 -21.71
N GLN A 442 5.54 -30.08 -21.46
CA GLN A 442 5.18 -31.49 -21.63
C GLN A 442 4.34 -31.71 -22.91
N LEU A 443 4.35 -30.77 -23.86
CA LEU A 443 3.49 -30.82 -25.05
C LEU A 443 3.65 -32.13 -25.83
N LYS A 444 4.91 -32.59 -26.04
CA LYS A 444 5.18 -33.86 -26.73
C LYS A 444 4.62 -35.06 -25.96
N THR A 445 4.73 -35.05 -24.64
CA THR A 445 4.19 -36.09 -23.76
C THR A 445 2.66 -36.09 -23.81
N PHE A 446 2.03 -34.91 -23.74
CA PHE A 446 0.58 -34.75 -23.79
C PHE A 446 -0.05 -35.19 -25.12
N LEU A 447 0.66 -35.03 -26.24
CA LEU A 447 0.19 -35.46 -27.56
C LEU A 447 0.17 -36.98 -27.73
N HIS A 448 0.96 -37.73 -26.95
CA HIS A 448 1.15 -39.17 -27.13
C HIS A 448 0.64 -40.02 -25.96
N GLN A 449 0.24 -39.41 -24.84
CA GLN A 449 -0.24 -40.14 -23.65
C GLN A 449 -1.77 -40.21 -23.56
N PRO A 450 -2.33 -41.27 -22.94
CA PRO A 450 -3.76 -41.36 -22.72
C PRO A 450 -4.27 -40.29 -21.72
N PRO A 451 -5.53 -39.84 -21.84
CA PRO A 451 -6.09 -38.80 -20.97
C PRO A 451 -6.05 -39.11 -19.46
N THR A 452 -5.99 -40.39 -19.08
CA THR A 452 -5.91 -40.87 -17.70
C THR A 452 -4.60 -40.49 -16.99
N GLU A 453 -3.51 -40.28 -17.73
CA GLU A 453 -2.18 -39.94 -17.19
C GLU A 453 -1.95 -38.42 -17.09
N ILE A 454 -2.88 -37.61 -17.60
CA ILE A 454 -2.78 -36.14 -17.56
C ILE A 454 -2.71 -35.61 -16.12
N PRO A 455 -3.57 -36.05 -15.17
CA PRO A 455 -3.47 -35.59 -13.79
C PRO A 455 -2.11 -35.91 -13.15
N LYS A 456 -1.55 -37.09 -13.44
CA LYS A 456 -0.23 -37.50 -12.95
C LYS A 456 0.88 -36.60 -13.46
N THR A 457 0.86 -36.32 -14.76
CA THR A 457 1.80 -35.42 -15.42
C THR A 457 1.73 -33.99 -14.85
N VAL A 458 0.52 -33.50 -14.58
CA VAL A 458 0.32 -32.17 -13.97
C VAL A 458 0.85 -32.15 -12.54
N GLY A 459 0.64 -33.20 -11.73
CA GLY A 459 1.19 -33.32 -10.38
C GLY A 459 2.72 -33.24 -10.36
N GLU A 460 3.41 -33.95 -11.25
CA GLU A 460 4.87 -33.96 -11.33
C GLU A 460 5.48 -32.63 -11.79
N SER A 461 4.66 -31.81 -12.45
CA SER A 461 5.10 -30.57 -13.07
C SER A 461 5.16 -29.37 -12.11
N ILE A 462 4.47 -29.44 -10.96
CA ILE A 462 4.49 -28.38 -9.92
C ILE A 462 5.90 -28.19 -9.33
N PRO A 463 6.60 -29.25 -8.86
CA PRO A 463 7.99 -29.15 -8.40
C PRO A 463 8.94 -28.60 -9.47
N MET A 464 8.78 -29.03 -10.73
CA MET A 464 9.65 -28.63 -11.85
C MET A 464 9.60 -27.12 -12.13
N LYS A 465 8.48 -26.46 -11.81
CA LYS A 465 8.34 -25.01 -11.93
C LYS A 465 9.01 -24.21 -10.81
N ALA A 466 9.51 -24.85 -9.74
CA ALA A 466 10.23 -24.15 -8.68
C ALA A 466 11.41 -23.32 -9.21
N THR A 467 12.13 -23.84 -10.21
CA THR A 467 13.24 -23.13 -10.88
C THR A 467 12.82 -21.78 -11.47
N PHE A 468 11.64 -21.71 -12.09
CA PHE A 468 11.09 -20.45 -12.60
C PHE A 468 10.79 -19.47 -11.47
N PHE A 469 10.24 -19.95 -10.35
CA PHE A 469 9.94 -19.07 -9.21
C PHE A 469 11.19 -18.64 -8.43
N ILE A 470 12.27 -19.44 -8.44
CA ILE A 470 13.57 -19.05 -7.91
C ILE A 470 14.14 -17.88 -8.73
N THR A 471 14.19 -18.01 -10.06
CA THR A 471 14.67 -16.91 -10.93
C THR A 471 13.77 -15.68 -10.85
N TYR A 472 12.45 -15.86 -10.80
CA TYR A 472 11.50 -14.78 -10.56
C TYR A 472 11.80 -14.02 -9.26
N THR A 473 12.05 -14.74 -8.16
CA THR A 473 12.38 -14.15 -6.85
C THR A 473 13.70 -13.39 -6.87
N MET A 474 14.70 -13.87 -7.60
CA MET A 474 15.97 -13.15 -7.75
C MET A 474 15.82 -11.85 -8.55
N VAL A 475 15.03 -11.86 -9.63
CA VAL A 475 14.84 -10.70 -10.51
C VAL A 475 13.87 -9.67 -9.91
N ASP A 476 12.60 -10.02 -9.67
CA ASP A 476 11.61 -9.06 -9.14
C ASP A 476 11.83 -8.80 -7.64
N GLY A 477 12.24 -9.83 -6.89
CA GLY A 477 12.47 -9.71 -5.45
C GLY A 477 13.79 -9.01 -5.12
N TRP A 478 14.94 -9.55 -5.51
CA TRP A 478 16.22 -8.97 -5.08
C TRP A 478 16.60 -7.72 -5.88
N ALA A 479 16.72 -7.85 -7.20
CA ALA A 479 17.11 -6.72 -8.04
C ALA A 479 16.03 -5.63 -8.07
N GLY A 480 14.75 -5.99 -8.04
CA GLY A 480 13.64 -5.04 -7.97
C GLY A 480 13.65 -4.20 -6.69
N ILE A 481 13.86 -4.81 -5.52
CA ILE A 481 13.97 -4.08 -4.25
C ILE A 481 15.26 -3.26 -4.16
N ALA A 482 16.36 -3.76 -4.71
CA ALA A 482 17.59 -2.99 -4.84
C ALA A 482 17.43 -1.78 -5.76
N ALA A 483 16.64 -1.88 -6.84
CA ALA A 483 16.31 -0.75 -7.69
C ALA A 483 15.36 0.26 -7.00
N GLU A 484 14.46 -0.21 -6.12
CA GLU A 484 13.54 0.63 -5.38
C GLU A 484 14.27 1.62 -4.45
N ILE A 485 15.36 1.21 -3.81
CA ILE A 485 16.15 2.11 -2.92
C ILE A 485 16.77 3.28 -3.69
N LEU A 486 17.10 3.09 -4.97
CA LEU A 486 17.67 4.10 -5.84
C LEU A 486 16.68 5.24 -6.11
N ARG A 487 15.38 4.93 -6.10
CA ARG A 487 14.27 5.84 -6.41
C ARG A 487 14.47 6.56 -7.75
N LEU A 488 14.82 5.82 -8.79
CA LEU A 488 15.19 6.39 -10.10
C LEU A 488 14.10 7.32 -10.67
N VAL A 489 12.83 6.94 -10.56
CA VAL A 489 11.71 7.75 -11.09
C VAL A 489 11.59 9.09 -10.35
N PRO A 490 11.46 9.15 -9.00
CA PRO A 490 11.51 10.41 -8.27
C PRO A 490 12.80 11.22 -8.50
N LEU A 491 13.95 10.56 -8.60
CA LEU A 491 15.24 11.22 -8.82
C LEU A 491 15.28 11.97 -10.16
N VAL A 492 14.90 11.29 -11.25
CA VAL A 492 14.87 11.88 -12.60
C VAL A 492 13.80 12.96 -12.67
N ILE A 493 12.59 12.72 -12.16
CA ILE A 493 11.51 13.70 -12.15
C ILE A 493 11.89 14.94 -11.34
N PHE A 494 12.55 14.77 -10.19
CA PHE A 494 13.01 15.90 -9.37
C PHE A 494 14.00 16.77 -10.14
N HIS A 495 15.01 16.19 -10.79
CA HIS A 495 15.98 16.97 -11.57
C HIS A 495 15.38 17.60 -12.82
N LEU A 496 14.49 16.88 -13.53
CA LEU A 496 13.75 17.44 -14.67
C LEU A 496 12.86 18.61 -14.23
N LYS A 497 12.10 18.44 -13.14
CA LYS A 497 11.33 19.53 -12.56
C LYS A 497 12.25 20.66 -12.12
N ASN A 498 13.34 20.37 -11.42
CA ASN A 498 14.25 21.37 -10.90
C ASN A 498 14.92 22.19 -12.02
N MET A 499 15.17 21.57 -13.17
CA MET A 499 15.78 22.21 -14.33
C MET A 499 14.77 23.01 -15.19
N PHE A 500 13.55 22.50 -15.39
CA PHE A 500 12.58 23.08 -16.33
C PHE A 500 11.37 23.77 -15.68
N LEU A 501 10.95 23.32 -14.50
CA LEU A 501 9.66 23.66 -13.88
C LEU A 501 9.77 24.33 -12.49
N VAL A 502 10.85 24.14 -11.74
CA VAL A 502 11.04 24.71 -10.40
C VAL A 502 11.58 26.11 -10.51
N LYS A 503 10.85 27.03 -9.92
CA LYS A 503 10.95 28.45 -10.21
C LYS A 503 10.89 29.27 -8.92
N THR A 504 10.15 28.76 -7.93
CA THR A 504 10.09 29.22 -6.54
C THR A 504 10.59 28.12 -5.58
N GLU A 505 10.88 28.47 -4.31
CA GLU A 505 11.15 27.43 -3.29
C GLU A 505 9.90 26.58 -2.99
N GLN A 506 8.68 27.13 -3.09
CA GLN A 506 7.44 26.36 -2.98
C GLN A 506 7.34 25.30 -4.10
N ASP A 507 7.67 25.65 -5.35
CA ASP A 507 7.72 24.67 -6.45
C ASP A 507 8.77 23.59 -6.18
N ARG A 508 9.84 23.93 -5.46
CA ARG A 508 10.90 22.99 -5.09
C ARG A 508 10.43 22.02 -4.02
N GLU A 509 9.62 22.47 -3.06
CA GLU A 509 8.94 21.61 -2.10
C GLU A 509 7.88 20.71 -2.78
N GLU A 510 7.14 21.23 -3.75
CA GLU A 510 6.20 20.44 -4.56
C GLU A 510 6.91 19.44 -5.50
N ALA A 511 8.11 19.78 -6.00
CA ALA A 511 8.95 18.88 -6.78
C ALA A 511 9.57 17.78 -5.91
N MET A 512 9.87 18.10 -4.65
CA MET A 512 10.33 17.19 -3.60
C MET A 512 9.16 16.37 -3.02
N ASP A 513 8.25 15.87 -3.87
CA ASP A 513 7.18 14.99 -3.39
C ASP A 513 7.79 13.64 -2.95
N PRO A 514 7.79 13.30 -1.65
CA PRO A 514 8.29 12.02 -1.16
C PRO A 514 7.53 10.83 -1.73
N GLY A 515 6.32 11.05 -2.25
CA GLY A 515 5.37 9.98 -2.51
C GLY A 515 4.93 9.31 -1.20
N CYS A 516 4.15 8.25 -1.35
CA CYS A 516 3.68 7.44 -0.24
C CYS A 516 4.01 5.98 -0.48
N LEU A 517 3.99 5.18 0.59
CA LEU A 517 4.06 3.74 0.48
C LEU A 517 2.87 3.25 -0.36
N ASN A 518 3.14 2.63 -1.51
CA ASN A 518 2.09 2.19 -2.42
C ASN A 518 1.53 0.83 -2.01
N PHE A 519 0.61 0.86 -1.03
CA PHE A 519 -0.06 -0.34 -0.52
C PHE A 519 -0.72 -1.17 -1.62
N ALA A 520 -1.31 -0.52 -2.63
CA ALA A 520 -2.01 -1.21 -3.72
C ALA A 520 -1.12 -2.14 -4.54
N THR A 521 0.18 -1.85 -4.65
CA THR A 521 1.13 -2.61 -5.46
C THR A 521 2.02 -3.53 -4.63
N TYR A 522 2.60 -3.04 -3.53
CA TYR A 522 3.60 -3.82 -2.82
C TYR A 522 2.98 -4.88 -1.89
N GLU A 523 1.87 -4.60 -1.22
CA GLU A 523 1.25 -5.58 -0.30
C GLU A 523 0.89 -6.92 -0.98
N PRO A 524 0.30 -6.93 -2.19
CA PRO A 524 0.04 -8.18 -2.91
C PRO A 524 1.29 -8.94 -3.32
N LYS A 525 2.38 -8.24 -3.67
CA LYS A 525 3.66 -8.86 -4.02
C LYS A 525 4.27 -9.60 -2.82
N ILE A 526 4.22 -8.99 -1.63
CA ILE A 526 4.71 -9.64 -0.40
C ILE A 526 3.94 -10.93 -0.13
N GLN A 527 2.61 -10.88 -0.24
CA GLN A 527 1.75 -12.06 -0.07
C GLN A 527 2.02 -13.15 -1.11
N PHE A 528 2.41 -12.77 -2.32
CA PHE A 528 2.80 -13.70 -3.37
C PHE A 528 4.09 -14.46 -3.00
N TYR A 529 5.13 -13.79 -2.51
CA TYR A 529 6.34 -14.46 -2.01
C TYR A 529 6.06 -15.36 -0.80
N PHE A 530 5.14 -14.94 0.06
CA PHE A 530 4.69 -15.79 1.17
C PHE A 530 3.96 -17.05 0.69
N LEU A 531 3.08 -16.93 -0.31
CA LEU A 531 2.44 -18.07 -0.97
C LEU A 531 3.48 -19.04 -1.55
N LEU A 532 4.47 -18.52 -2.29
CA LEU A 532 5.55 -19.35 -2.85
C LEU A 532 6.32 -20.09 -1.75
N GLY A 533 6.67 -19.39 -0.67
CA GLY A 533 7.33 -19.99 0.48
C GLY A 533 6.51 -21.12 1.11
N LEU A 534 5.21 -20.92 1.33
CA LEU A 534 4.34 -21.95 1.89
C LEU A 534 4.20 -23.16 0.95
N VAL A 535 3.85 -22.93 -0.31
CA VAL A 535 3.63 -24.01 -1.31
C VAL A 535 4.90 -24.84 -1.47
N TYR A 536 6.04 -24.20 -1.70
CA TYR A 536 7.27 -24.91 -2.00
C TYR A 536 8.01 -25.42 -0.75
N SER A 537 7.57 -25.06 0.46
CA SER A 537 8.20 -25.57 1.69
C SER A 537 8.18 -27.09 1.79
N ALA A 538 7.04 -27.72 1.45
CA ALA A 538 6.86 -29.17 1.49
C ALA A 538 7.25 -29.88 0.18
N VAL A 539 7.33 -29.12 -0.93
CA VAL A 539 7.51 -29.65 -2.29
C VAL A 539 8.97 -29.56 -2.74
N THR A 540 9.55 -28.35 -2.71
CA THR A 540 10.92 -28.06 -3.16
C THR A 540 11.57 -27.04 -2.21
N PRO A 541 12.16 -27.50 -1.08
CA PRO A 541 12.72 -26.62 -0.05
C PRO A 541 13.79 -25.64 -0.53
N VAL A 542 14.46 -25.94 -1.65
CA VAL A 542 15.52 -25.12 -2.25
C VAL A 542 15.08 -23.69 -2.55
N LEU A 543 13.77 -23.42 -2.73
CA LEU A 543 13.25 -22.07 -2.94
C LEU A 543 13.28 -21.19 -1.68
N LEU A 544 13.24 -21.78 -0.48
CA LEU A 544 13.05 -21.05 0.78
C LEU A 544 14.18 -20.06 1.12
N PRO A 545 15.48 -20.37 0.95
CA PRO A 545 16.55 -19.41 1.21
C PRO A 545 16.45 -18.16 0.35
N PHE A 546 15.99 -18.31 -0.91
CA PHE A 546 15.82 -17.17 -1.81
C PHE A 546 14.72 -16.21 -1.32
N VAL A 547 13.63 -16.79 -0.82
CA VAL A 547 12.52 -16.03 -0.22
C VAL A 547 12.92 -15.39 1.10
N ILE A 548 13.73 -16.06 1.94
CA ILE A 548 14.27 -15.48 3.18
C ILE A 548 15.14 -14.26 2.88
N ILE A 549 16.05 -14.34 1.91
CA ILE A 549 16.89 -13.22 1.49
C ILE A 549 16.02 -12.05 1.02
N PHE A 550 14.96 -12.33 0.25
CA PHE A 550 14.01 -11.31 -0.17
C PHE A 550 13.35 -10.62 1.04
N PHE A 551 12.82 -11.37 2.01
CA PHE A 551 12.16 -10.79 3.18
C PHE A 551 13.13 -9.98 4.06
N ALA A 552 14.34 -10.49 4.28
CA ALA A 552 15.37 -9.81 5.08
C ALA A 552 15.83 -8.51 4.43
N PHE A 553 16.15 -8.56 3.14
CA PHE A 553 16.61 -7.40 2.39
C PHE A 553 15.49 -6.34 2.27
N SER A 554 14.27 -6.77 1.94
CA SER A 554 13.11 -5.87 1.85
C SER A 554 12.78 -5.21 3.18
N TYR A 555 12.87 -5.93 4.30
CA TYR A 555 12.66 -5.36 5.62
C TYR A 555 13.59 -4.16 5.87
N VAL A 556 14.89 -4.29 5.60
CA VAL A 556 15.87 -3.22 5.81
C VAL A 556 15.63 -2.04 4.85
N VAL A 557 15.36 -2.32 3.57
CA VAL A 557 15.13 -1.28 2.55
C VAL A 557 13.86 -0.48 2.82
N PHE A 558 12.71 -1.14 3.03
CA PHE A 558 11.46 -0.42 3.30
C PHE A 558 11.49 0.30 4.64
N ARG A 559 12.17 -0.27 5.65
CA ARG A 559 12.38 0.44 6.92
C ARG A 559 13.18 1.72 6.71
N HIS A 560 14.27 1.67 5.94
CA HIS A 560 15.04 2.86 5.58
C HIS A 560 14.20 3.90 4.83
N GLN A 561 13.38 3.47 3.87
CA GLN A 561 12.55 4.38 3.08
C GLN A 561 11.40 5.00 3.90
N VAL A 562 10.77 4.25 4.80
CA VAL A 562 9.71 4.78 5.69
C VAL A 562 10.26 5.83 6.66
N ILE A 563 11.52 5.67 7.11
CA ILE A 563 12.20 6.64 7.98
C ILE A 563 12.57 7.90 7.19
N ASN A 564 13.21 7.78 6.02
CA ASN A 564 13.82 8.96 5.37
C ASN A 564 12.98 9.61 4.28
N VAL A 565 12.13 8.81 3.63
CA VAL A 565 11.53 9.14 2.35
C VAL A 565 10.02 9.21 2.45
N TYR A 566 9.33 8.10 2.69
CA TYR A 566 7.90 8.00 2.45
C TYR A 566 7.11 8.79 3.48
N ASP A 567 6.13 9.54 2.97
CA ASP A 567 5.19 10.31 3.76
C ASP A 567 3.80 9.68 3.62
N GLN A 568 3.08 9.55 4.74
CA GLN A 568 1.76 8.96 4.73
C GLN A 568 0.72 9.94 4.19
N ARG A 569 -0.18 9.47 3.35
CA ARG A 569 -1.29 10.29 2.81
C ARG A 569 -2.56 10.22 3.66
N TYR A 570 -2.70 9.14 4.42
CA TYR A 570 -3.81 8.82 5.30
C TYR A 570 -3.27 7.91 6.41
N GLU A 571 -4.00 7.81 7.52
CA GLU A 571 -3.70 6.86 8.60
C GLU A 571 -4.97 6.07 8.97
N SER A 572 -4.96 4.77 8.67
CA SER A 572 -6.08 3.85 8.89
C SER A 572 -5.97 3.08 10.22
N GLY A 573 -4.82 3.15 10.88
CA GLY A 573 -4.50 2.46 12.12
C GLY A 573 -4.34 0.95 11.98
N GLY A 574 -3.84 0.46 10.85
CA GLY A 574 -3.66 -0.97 10.56
C GLY A 574 -4.94 -1.69 10.14
N SER A 575 -5.97 -0.98 9.67
CA SER A 575 -7.28 -1.56 9.29
C SER A 575 -7.24 -2.58 8.15
N PHE A 576 -6.13 -2.64 7.40
CA PHE A 576 -5.90 -3.60 6.32
C PHE A 576 -5.41 -4.97 6.81
N TRP A 577 -4.96 -5.09 8.06
CA TRP A 577 -4.38 -6.33 8.60
C TRP A 577 -5.29 -7.57 8.50
N PRO A 578 -6.61 -7.50 8.80
CA PRO A 578 -7.49 -8.65 8.64
C PRO A 578 -7.55 -9.19 7.20
N ASP A 579 -7.42 -8.30 6.20
CA ASP A 579 -7.35 -8.71 4.80
C ASP A 579 -6.02 -9.41 4.49
N VAL A 580 -4.91 -8.91 5.04
CA VAL A 580 -3.60 -9.57 4.91
C VAL A 580 -3.66 -10.97 5.51
N HIS A 581 -4.06 -11.09 6.77
CA HIS A 581 -4.15 -12.36 7.48
C HIS A 581 -5.03 -13.39 6.74
N ARG A 582 -6.20 -12.94 6.23
CA ARG A 582 -7.09 -13.80 5.44
C ARG A 582 -6.42 -14.31 4.16
N ARG A 583 -5.67 -13.46 3.44
CA ARG A 583 -4.98 -13.86 2.20
C ARG A 583 -3.82 -14.81 2.46
N LEU A 584 -3.08 -14.62 3.55
CA LEU A 584 -2.02 -15.56 3.96
C LEU A 584 -2.60 -16.95 4.29
N LEU A 585 -3.74 -17.02 4.98
CA LEU A 585 -4.44 -18.28 5.24
C LEU A 585 -5.01 -18.92 3.97
N ILE A 586 -5.51 -18.13 3.02
CA ILE A 586 -5.88 -18.65 1.69
C ILE A 586 -4.65 -19.25 1.00
N GLY A 587 -3.48 -18.61 1.11
CA GLY A 587 -2.23 -19.16 0.57
C GLY A 587 -1.83 -20.49 1.22
N LEU A 588 -2.02 -20.63 2.54
CA LEU A 588 -1.81 -21.88 3.25
C LEU A 588 -2.80 -22.98 2.81
N LEU A 589 -4.08 -22.64 2.62
CA LEU A 589 -5.06 -23.57 2.05
C LEU A 589 -4.65 -24.04 0.66
N ILE A 590 -4.21 -23.12 -0.21
CA ILE A 590 -3.73 -23.46 -1.56
C ILE A 590 -2.53 -24.41 -1.47
N SER A 591 -1.57 -24.15 -0.57
CA SER A 591 -0.45 -25.05 -0.32
C SER A 591 -0.90 -26.47 0.05
N GLN A 592 -1.90 -26.60 0.92
CA GLN A 592 -2.42 -27.90 1.36
C GLN A 592 -3.16 -28.64 0.24
N PHE A 593 -4.02 -27.93 -0.52
CA PHE A 593 -4.73 -28.53 -1.65
C PHE A 593 -3.79 -28.95 -2.78
N LEU A 594 -2.75 -28.15 -3.07
CA LEU A 594 -1.75 -28.52 -4.07
C LEU A 594 -0.93 -29.73 -3.63
N LEU A 595 -0.54 -29.80 -2.35
CA LEU A 595 0.17 -30.97 -1.81
C LEU A 595 -0.73 -32.22 -1.87
N MET A 596 -2.01 -32.09 -1.52
CA MET A 596 -2.99 -33.17 -1.62
C MET A 596 -3.15 -33.66 -3.06
N GLY A 597 -3.28 -32.73 -4.02
CA GLY A 597 -3.34 -33.06 -5.45
C GLY A 597 -2.09 -33.78 -5.93
N LEU A 598 -0.91 -33.34 -5.49
CA LEU A 598 0.38 -33.94 -5.86
C LEU A 598 0.62 -35.32 -5.22
N LEU A 599 0.18 -35.56 -3.99
CA LEU A 599 0.29 -36.89 -3.37
C LEU A 599 -0.72 -37.88 -3.95
N SER A 600 -1.90 -37.40 -4.36
CA SER A 600 -2.91 -38.23 -5.01
C SER A 600 -2.42 -38.86 -6.32
N THR A 601 -1.44 -38.24 -6.99
CA THR A 601 -0.87 -38.78 -8.24
C THR A 601 0.24 -39.81 -8.00
N LYS A 602 0.66 -40.02 -6.75
CA LYS A 602 1.79 -40.88 -6.37
C LYS A 602 1.37 -42.24 -5.78
N ASN A 603 0.12 -42.66 -6.04
CA ASN A 603 -0.44 -43.98 -5.68
C ASN A 603 -0.35 -44.33 -4.18
N ILE A 604 -0.54 -43.35 -3.29
CA ILE A 604 -0.67 -43.60 -1.84
C ILE A 604 -2.09 -43.28 -1.41
N GLU A 605 -2.96 -44.28 -1.45
CA GLU A 605 -4.40 -44.14 -1.16
C GLU A 605 -4.67 -43.56 0.24
N LYS A 606 -3.79 -43.82 1.22
CA LYS A 606 -3.93 -43.33 2.61
C LYS A 606 -3.44 -41.88 2.82
N SER A 607 -2.66 -41.32 1.89
CA SER A 607 -2.01 -40.00 2.07
C SER A 607 -3.00 -38.84 1.98
N THR A 608 -3.93 -38.91 1.04
CA THR A 608 -4.98 -37.89 0.84
C THR A 608 -5.90 -37.78 2.06
N ILE A 609 -6.28 -38.92 2.63
CA ILE A 609 -7.10 -38.98 3.85
C ILE A 609 -6.35 -38.35 5.03
N ALA A 610 -5.04 -38.61 5.16
CA ALA A 610 -4.21 -38.04 6.21
C ALA A 610 -4.01 -36.53 6.09
N LEU A 611 -4.13 -35.93 4.90
CA LEU A 611 -4.01 -34.47 4.70
C LEU A 611 -5.34 -33.71 4.86
N LEU A 612 -6.49 -34.40 4.76
CA LEU A 612 -7.81 -33.79 4.83
C LEU A 612 -8.11 -33.00 6.13
N PRO A 613 -7.58 -33.36 7.31
CA PRO A 613 -7.74 -32.55 8.52
C PRO A 613 -7.10 -31.16 8.45
N LEU A 614 -6.02 -30.96 7.66
CA LEU A 614 -5.30 -29.68 7.57
C LEU A 614 -6.15 -28.52 7.02
N PRO A 615 -6.85 -28.63 5.88
CA PRO A 615 -7.71 -27.55 5.40
C PRO A 615 -8.87 -27.29 6.36
N ILE A 616 -9.42 -28.32 7.01
CA ILE A 616 -10.47 -28.18 8.03
C ILE A 616 -9.93 -27.37 9.21
N LEU A 617 -8.75 -27.72 9.73
CA LEU A 617 -8.09 -27.02 10.82
C LEU A 617 -7.76 -25.58 10.44
N THR A 618 -7.33 -25.34 9.19
CA THR A 618 -7.03 -23.99 8.68
C THR A 618 -8.27 -23.12 8.61
N ILE A 619 -9.40 -23.66 8.13
CA ILE A 619 -10.69 -22.96 8.10
C ILE A 619 -11.20 -22.70 9.52
N TRP A 620 -11.11 -23.69 10.41
CA TRP A 620 -11.46 -23.53 11.82
C TRP A 620 -10.62 -22.43 12.49
N PHE A 621 -9.30 -22.46 12.29
CA PHE A 621 -8.39 -21.43 12.78
C PHE A 621 -8.71 -20.04 12.23
N HIS A 622 -9.07 -19.94 10.94
CA HIS A 622 -9.54 -18.70 10.34
C HIS A 622 -10.77 -18.17 11.07
N VAL A 623 -11.80 -19.00 11.24
CA VAL A 623 -13.06 -18.62 11.91
C VAL A 623 -12.80 -18.20 13.36
N TYR A 624 -11.94 -18.94 14.07
CA TYR A 624 -11.54 -18.61 15.44
C TYR A 624 -10.86 -17.24 15.53
N CYS A 625 -9.83 -16.99 14.72
CA CYS A 625 -9.12 -15.70 14.70
C CYS A 625 -10.03 -14.55 14.25
N LYS A 626 -10.92 -14.83 13.29
CA LYS A 626 -11.91 -13.88 12.80
C LYS A 626 -12.86 -13.45 13.94
N GLY A 627 -13.42 -14.40 14.67
CA GLY A 627 -14.31 -14.14 15.80
C GLY A 627 -13.60 -13.41 16.94
N ARG A 628 -12.35 -13.79 17.24
CA ARG A 628 -11.59 -13.24 18.37
C ARG A 628 -11.03 -11.84 18.13
N PHE A 629 -10.44 -11.59 16.96
CA PHE A 629 -9.63 -10.38 16.74
C PHE A 629 -10.21 -9.40 15.71
N GLN A 630 -11.02 -9.84 14.74
CA GLN A 630 -11.48 -8.95 13.67
C GLN A 630 -12.32 -7.78 14.21
N SER A 631 -13.05 -7.99 15.32
CA SER A 631 -13.87 -6.95 15.95
C SER A 631 -13.03 -5.70 16.28
N ALA A 632 -11.79 -5.84 16.75
CA ALA A 632 -10.90 -4.73 17.08
C ALA A 632 -10.49 -3.85 15.87
N PHE A 633 -10.64 -4.37 14.65
CA PHE A 633 -10.31 -3.64 13.41
C PHE A 633 -11.53 -3.03 12.74
N VAL A 634 -12.72 -3.60 12.97
CA VAL A 634 -13.97 -3.20 12.29
C VAL A 634 -14.83 -2.32 13.19
N ARG A 635 -14.87 -2.61 14.48
CA ARG A 635 -15.70 -1.91 15.48
C ARG A 635 -14.81 -1.12 16.43
N PHE A 636 -15.28 0.06 16.80
CA PHE A 636 -14.63 0.86 17.83
C PHE A 636 -15.31 0.58 19.17
N SER A 637 -14.53 0.32 20.23
CA SER A 637 -15.11 -0.03 21.52
C SER A 637 -15.72 1.21 22.18
N LEU A 638 -16.93 1.06 22.74
CA LEU A 638 -17.62 2.17 23.40
C LEU A 638 -16.93 2.57 24.73
N GLN A 639 -16.31 1.60 25.40
CA GLN A 639 -15.54 1.84 26.63
C GLN A 639 -14.31 2.70 26.35
N ASP A 640 -13.54 2.39 25.30
CA ASP A 640 -12.37 3.20 24.93
C ASP A 640 -12.82 4.59 24.46
N ALA A 641 -13.93 4.68 23.72
CA ALA A 641 -14.50 5.95 23.30
C ALA A 641 -14.83 6.86 24.51
N MET A 642 -15.52 6.32 25.51
CA MET A 642 -15.90 7.05 26.72
C MET A 642 -14.68 7.39 27.59
N THR A 643 -13.74 6.47 27.73
CA THR A 643 -12.49 6.70 28.47
C THR A 643 -11.68 7.83 27.83
N LYS A 644 -11.58 7.84 26.50
CA LYS A 644 -10.86 8.89 25.78
C LYS A 644 -11.56 10.25 25.87
N ASP A 645 -12.89 10.26 25.76
CA ASP A 645 -13.68 11.50 25.88
C ASP A 645 -13.62 12.09 27.29
N THR A 646 -13.63 11.26 28.34
CA THR A 646 -13.50 11.72 29.74
C THR A 646 -12.12 12.29 30.01
N LEU A 647 -11.06 11.62 29.56
CA LEU A 647 -9.68 12.13 29.66
C LEU A 647 -9.52 13.46 28.95
N GLU A 648 -9.97 13.58 27.69
CA GLU A 648 -9.82 14.82 26.93
C GLU A 648 -10.65 15.98 27.48
N ARG A 649 -11.84 15.70 28.02
CA ARG A 649 -12.65 16.72 28.68
C ARG A 649 -12.00 17.21 29.98
N ALA A 650 -11.28 16.33 30.68
CA ALA A 650 -10.51 16.71 31.86
C ALA A 650 -9.27 17.55 31.50
N THR A 651 -8.56 17.21 30.42
CA THR A 651 -7.38 17.95 29.95
C THR A 651 -7.74 19.31 29.34
N GLU A 652 -8.82 19.39 28.55
CA GLU A 652 -9.24 20.58 27.82
C GLU A 652 -10.74 20.87 27.97
N PRO A 653 -11.20 21.38 29.13
CA PRO A 653 -12.63 21.54 29.42
C PRO A 653 -13.33 22.61 28.57
N ASN A 654 -12.60 23.63 28.13
CA ASN A 654 -13.17 24.82 27.47
C ASN A 654 -13.15 24.75 25.92
N LEU A 655 -12.87 23.58 25.34
CA LEU A 655 -12.76 23.44 23.89
C LEU A 655 -14.11 23.57 23.19
N ASN A 656 -14.21 24.50 22.24
CA ASN A 656 -15.37 24.59 21.35
C ASN A 656 -15.29 23.58 20.20
N LEU A 657 -15.79 22.36 20.44
CA LEU A 657 -15.79 21.28 19.45
C LEU A 657 -16.58 21.64 18.17
N ARG A 658 -17.63 22.48 18.28
CA ARG A 658 -18.43 22.90 17.12
C ARG A 658 -17.58 23.69 16.13
N ALA A 659 -16.80 24.64 16.64
CA ALA A 659 -15.89 25.44 15.81
C ALA A 659 -14.80 24.57 15.16
N TYR A 660 -14.23 23.62 15.93
CA TYR A 660 -13.21 22.68 15.43
C TYR A 660 -13.73 21.79 14.28
N LEU A 661 -14.97 21.30 14.37
CA LEU A 661 -15.54 20.35 13.39
C LEU A 661 -16.25 21.01 12.20
N LYS A 662 -16.77 22.23 12.34
CA LYS A 662 -17.59 22.90 11.31
C LYS A 662 -16.90 22.93 9.94
N ASP A 663 -15.62 23.27 9.90
CA ASP A 663 -14.86 23.39 8.65
C ASP A 663 -14.02 22.15 8.31
N ALA A 664 -14.09 21.09 9.12
CA ALA A 664 -13.26 19.90 8.93
C ALA A 664 -13.59 19.18 7.61
N TYR A 665 -14.87 18.95 7.34
CA TYR A 665 -15.39 18.18 6.21
C TYR A 665 -16.00 19.03 5.09
N VAL A 666 -15.52 20.26 4.95
CA VAL A 666 -15.85 21.10 3.78
C VAL A 666 -15.00 20.65 2.59
N HIS A 667 -15.60 20.55 1.40
CA HIS A 667 -14.85 20.18 0.19
C HIS A 667 -13.63 21.12 0.02
N PRO A 668 -12.42 20.62 -0.31
CA PRO A 668 -11.19 21.43 -0.41
C PRO A 668 -11.24 22.63 -1.36
N VAL A 669 -12.29 22.75 -2.14
CA VAL A 669 -12.54 23.82 -3.10
C VAL A 669 -13.26 25.01 -2.45
N PHE A 670 -14.04 24.76 -1.40
CA PHE A 670 -14.75 25.79 -0.66
C PHE A 670 -13.96 26.29 0.55
N LYS A 671 -13.00 25.51 1.05
CA LYS A 671 -12.05 26.00 2.05
C LYS A 671 -11.27 27.16 1.45
N GLY A 672 -11.47 28.37 2.00
CA GLY A 672 -10.62 29.53 1.71
C GLY A 672 -9.15 29.22 2.04
N ARG A 673 -8.21 30.05 1.55
CA ARG A 673 -6.76 29.88 1.77
C ARG A 673 -6.31 29.85 3.25
N SER A 674 -7.20 29.96 4.23
CA SER A 674 -6.89 30.08 5.66
C SER A 674 -6.52 28.79 6.40
N HIS A 675 -6.63 27.59 5.79
CA HIS A 675 -6.45 26.31 6.52
C HIS A 675 -5.43 25.33 5.93
N PHE A 676 -4.67 25.71 4.89
CA PHE A 676 -3.55 24.87 4.42
C PHE A 676 -2.26 25.11 5.22
N ASP A 677 -2.21 26.15 6.04
CA ASP A 677 -1.32 26.23 7.18
C ASP A 677 -2.02 25.49 8.33
N SER A 678 -1.56 24.28 8.67
CA SER A 678 -1.79 23.81 10.04
C SER A 678 -1.18 24.85 10.97
N PRO A 679 -1.81 25.20 12.11
CA PRO A 679 -1.12 25.99 13.11
C PRO A 679 0.20 25.28 13.39
N LEU A 680 1.28 26.04 13.21
CA LEU A 680 2.60 25.72 13.69
C LEU A 680 2.41 25.19 15.11
N LEU A 681 2.68 23.90 15.34
CA LEU A 681 3.32 23.54 16.59
C LEU A 681 4.65 24.28 16.54
N VAL A 682 4.64 25.51 17.05
CA VAL A 682 5.83 26.12 17.59
C VAL A 682 6.31 25.08 18.62
N PRO A 683 7.48 24.44 18.42
CA PRO A 683 8.08 23.77 19.55
C PRO A 683 8.23 24.85 20.61
N ASP A 684 7.74 24.62 21.82
CA ASP A 684 8.04 25.47 22.97
C ASP A 684 9.57 25.57 23.08
N GLU A 685 10.17 26.57 22.43
CA GLU A 685 11.61 26.85 22.43
C GLU A 685 12.03 27.52 23.74
N GLU A 686 11.13 27.70 24.71
CA GLU A 686 11.44 28.39 25.96
C GLU A 686 11.89 27.50 27.13
N ASN A 687 12.04 26.17 26.97
CA ASN A 687 12.52 25.33 28.09
C ASN A 687 13.67 24.36 27.80
N ASN A 688 14.33 24.44 26.64
CA ASN A 688 15.59 23.73 26.46
C ASN A 688 16.78 24.66 26.74
N THR A 689 17.23 24.67 28.00
CA THR A 689 18.56 25.16 28.37
C THR A 689 19.60 24.42 27.53
N LEU A 690 20.14 25.10 26.52
CA LEU A 690 21.20 24.61 25.67
C LEU A 690 22.44 24.28 26.52
N VAL A 691 22.71 22.99 26.72
CA VAL A 691 24.04 22.55 27.17
C VAL A 691 24.99 22.77 25.99
N LEU A 692 25.74 23.88 26.06
CA LEU A 692 26.87 24.20 25.19
C LEU A 692 27.92 23.09 25.31
N THR A 693 27.89 22.12 24.39
CA THR A 693 29.04 21.24 24.18
C THR A 693 30.06 21.97 23.31
N ARG A 694 31.02 22.63 23.96
CA ARG A 694 32.27 23.05 23.32
C ARG A 694 32.94 21.80 22.73
N ARG A 695 33.11 21.75 21.40
CA ARG A 695 34.12 20.89 20.78
C ARG A 695 35.48 21.52 21.05
N SER A 696 36.29 20.88 21.88
CA SER A 696 37.74 21.07 21.85
C SER A 696 38.28 20.50 20.53
N SER A 697 39.12 21.31 19.89
CA SER A 697 39.97 21.05 18.74
C SER A 697 40.61 19.67 18.72
#